data_AF-A0A354TIM0-F1
#
_entry.id   AF-A0A354TIM0-F1
#
_cell.length_a   1.000
_cell.length_b   1.000
_cell.length_c   1.000
_cell.angle_alpha   90.00
_cell.angle_beta   90.00
_cell.angle_gamma   90.00
#
_symmetry.space_group_name_H-M   'P 1'
#
loop_
_entity.id
_entity.type
_entity.pdbx_description
1 polymer ?
#
loop_
_entity_poly.entity_id
_entity_poly.type
_entity_poly.pdbx_seq_one_letter_code
_entity_poly.pdbx_strand_id
1 'polypeptide(L)'
;MAAGVRYSDMTMNLPGILLIFFLFLSGSLGSAAPVKILFDTDMLTDCDDAGAMAVLHALADRGECEILATVTSVPNPDSLATVDAINRYRGRPDLPLGLVKGAGVMEKSKFVAHIAKAFPHRVASAEVIPDAVTVYREVLAKQPDHSVVIVTVGYLTNLKNLLQSRGGADLVRSKVARWICMGGNFIGKPPKDDLKLGNVNFQRDAASAHFVIHHWPGEIVFAGREVCSVPSGLQIGESLATTRADNPVRSAYEHYFGGTTKNRHVADLATVLHAVRGLSDCWDISAPGRMDLKPDMTFDWQPAADGSQRYLLKKRNNDRHVEAVLNQLLIAPAKTLLMPPYPPSPVIAGIDWSPKESIIRTAKDGDNWPLTWADDDALYTTWGDGTGFVPKVEKKLSMGFARITGSPDDFTGVNVRSPAEQLGQGRAGKKGWGMLCVDGVLNLWLGHADNNGAMAQLAWSSDHAKTWTFADWKFAEFGMMGFVNFGKDYAGARDDFVYAYSHDDPRADTPADHFILMRAPKDKLTQREAWEFFMKLDTSGQPVWSHDITQRGPVFTHPGNCLRSAMTYCAPLKRYLWWQHLPQPPGVTKDRGDTRFTGGFAIYDAPEPWGPWATAYFTPHWDTGPGEHGDFPAKWMSSDGLTLRLVFSGDDTFSVRAATVRLR
;
A
#
# COMPACT_ATOMS: atom_id res chain seq x y z
N MET A 1 -12.87 67.01 -45.46
CA MET A 1 -12.00 67.27 -46.62
C MET A 1 -10.56 67.02 -46.21
N ALA A 2 -9.84 66.24 -46.99
CA ALA A 2 -8.46 65.87 -46.73
C ALA A 2 -7.55 67.10 -46.81
N ALA A 3 -6.63 67.22 -45.85
CA ALA A 3 -5.39 67.97 -46.03
C ALA A 3 -4.32 67.25 -45.23
N GLY A 4 -3.29 66.80 -45.94
CA GLY A 4 -2.15 66.12 -45.36
C GLY A 4 -0.98 67.05 -45.06
N VAL A 5 0.10 66.34 -44.74
CA VAL A 5 1.52 66.71 -44.86
C VAL A 5 2.18 67.34 -43.63
N ARG A 6 3.00 66.45 -43.00
CA ARG A 6 4.32 66.59 -42.37
C ARG A 6 4.53 67.71 -41.35
N TYR A 7 5.07 67.36 -40.18
CA TYR A 7 6.39 67.84 -39.75
C TYR A 7 6.89 67.03 -38.54
N SER A 8 8.19 67.12 -38.34
CA SER A 8 9.06 66.45 -37.40
C SER A 8 8.94 66.92 -35.95
N ASP A 9 9.56 66.11 -35.09
CA ASP A 9 10.25 66.40 -33.84
C ASP A 9 9.50 66.78 -32.54
N MET A 10 9.76 65.89 -31.57
CA MET A 10 10.14 66.11 -30.17
C MET A 10 9.12 66.57 -29.12
N THR A 11 8.91 65.58 -28.22
CA THR A 11 8.85 65.66 -26.75
C THR A 11 7.67 66.35 -26.06
N MET A 12 6.86 65.54 -25.35
CA MET A 12 6.68 65.64 -23.90
C MET A 12 5.84 64.47 -23.32
N ASN A 13 6.45 63.79 -22.35
CA ASN A 13 5.91 63.14 -21.14
C ASN A 13 4.53 62.45 -21.14
N LEU A 14 4.55 61.14 -20.85
CA LEU A 14 3.50 60.43 -20.10
C LEU A 14 4.12 59.57 -18.98
N PRO A 15 3.42 59.38 -17.85
CA PRO A 15 3.99 58.96 -16.57
C PRO A 15 4.26 57.45 -16.51
N GLY A 16 5.21 57.08 -15.65
CA GLY A 16 5.63 55.70 -15.42
C GLY A 16 4.49 54.77 -15.02
N ILE A 17 4.31 53.72 -15.82
CA ILE A 17 3.54 52.54 -15.43
C ILE A 17 4.50 51.61 -14.68
N LEU A 18 4.26 51.48 -13.39
CA LEU A 18 4.88 50.49 -12.52
C LEU A 18 4.43 49.09 -13.01
N LEU A 19 5.32 48.39 -13.71
CA LEU A 19 5.09 47.03 -14.17
C LEU A 19 5.20 46.08 -12.95
N ILE A 20 4.06 45.77 -12.34
CA ILE A 20 3.97 44.72 -11.31
C ILE A 20 4.15 43.38 -12.02
N PHE A 21 5.33 42.79 -11.89
CA PHE A 21 5.58 41.39 -12.23
C PHE A 21 4.76 40.51 -11.27
N PHE A 22 3.63 39.97 -11.74
CA PHE A 22 2.99 38.82 -11.11
C PHE A 22 3.84 37.58 -11.38
N LEU A 23 4.82 37.34 -10.51
CA LEU A 23 5.40 36.02 -10.31
C LEU A 23 4.29 35.10 -9.79
N PHE A 24 3.70 34.31 -10.68
CA PHE A 24 2.94 33.12 -10.29
C PHE A 24 3.92 32.10 -9.71
N LEU A 25 4.26 32.27 -8.43
CA LEU A 25 4.73 31.19 -7.58
C LEU A 25 3.59 30.17 -7.49
N SER A 26 3.60 29.21 -8.40
CA SER A 26 2.89 27.95 -8.24
C SER A 26 3.56 27.22 -7.08
N GLY A 27 3.12 27.54 -5.86
CA GLY A 27 3.47 26.79 -4.68
C GLY A 27 2.95 25.37 -4.87
N SER A 28 3.85 24.46 -5.23
CA SER A 28 3.64 23.05 -4.95
C SER A 28 3.32 22.95 -3.46
N LEU A 29 2.11 22.54 -3.10
CA LEU A 29 1.85 21.97 -1.78
C LEU A 29 2.67 20.67 -1.71
N GLY A 30 3.97 20.82 -1.47
CA GLY A 30 4.84 19.71 -1.14
C GLY A 30 4.28 19.07 0.11
N SER A 31 3.98 17.78 0.04
CA SER A 31 3.74 16.98 1.24
C SER A 31 4.91 17.25 2.19
N ALA A 32 4.61 17.74 3.40
CA ALA A 32 5.64 18.00 4.40
C ALA A 32 6.43 16.71 4.62
N ALA A 33 7.77 16.82 4.73
CA ALA A 33 8.60 15.64 4.96
C ALA A 33 8.13 14.89 6.22
N PRO A 34 8.14 13.55 6.21
CA PRO A 34 7.66 12.76 7.34
C PRO A 34 8.46 13.08 8.62
N VAL A 35 7.77 13.13 9.76
CA VAL A 35 8.41 13.34 11.06
C VAL A 35 9.27 12.13 11.41
N LYS A 36 10.53 12.33 11.75
CA LYS A 36 11.44 11.25 12.13
C LYS A 36 11.33 10.96 13.62
N ILE A 37 10.85 9.76 13.96
CA ILE A 37 10.52 9.38 15.33
C ILE A 37 11.51 8.34 15.86
N LEU A 38 12.08 8.60 17.04
CA LEU A 38 12.69 7.56 17.87
C LEU A 38 11.76 7.30 19.05
N PHE A 39 11.24 6.07 19.13
CA PHE A 39 10.22 5.69 20.10
C PHE A 39 10.81 4.87 21.25
N ASP A 40 10.53 5.30 22.48
CA ASP A 40 11.06 4.73 23.72
C ASP A 40 9.92 4.44 24.70
N THR A 41 9.75 3.16 25.05
CA THR A 41 8.56 2.61 25.72
C THR A 41 8.97 1.72 26.88
N ASP A 42 8.22 1.62 27.97
CA ASP A 42 8.48 0.55 28.94
C ASP A 42 7.84 -0.77 28.48
N MET A 43 6.78 -0.74 27.66
CA MET A 43 6.07 -1.91 27.13
C MET A 43 5.95 -2.98 28.22
N LEU A 44 5.35 -2.61 29.35
CA LEU A 44 5.44 -3.45 30.55
C LEU A 44 4.15 -3.43 31.37
N THR A 45 3.78 -2.26 31.90
CA THR A 45 2.84 -2.21 33.03
C THR A 45 1.40 -1.93 32.64
N ASP A 46 1.18 -1.21 31.54
CA ASP A 46 -0.14 -0.98 30.95
C ASP A 46 -0.14 -1.34 29.46
N CYS A 47 -1.33 -1.50 28.88
CA CYS A 47 -1.48 -1.94 27.50
C CYS A 47 -1.44 -0.78 26.49
N ASP A 48 -1.46 0.46 26.96
CA ASP A 48 -1.45 1.63 26.09
C ASP A 48 -0.13 1.85 25.36
N ASP A 49 1.01 1.32 25.83
CA ASP A 49 2.24 1.23 25.03
C ASP A 49 2.01 0.50 23.69
N ALA A 50 1.31 -0.65 23.73
CA ALA A 50 0.96 -1.42 22.54
C ALA A 50 -0.02 -0.66 21.65
N GLY A 51 -0.97 0.07 22.26
CA GLY A 51 -1.85 0.98 21.55
C GLY A 51 -1.09 2.13 20.86
N ALA A 52 -0.09 2.70 21.53
CA ALA A 52 0.74 3.77 21.01
C ALA A 52 1.58 3.31 19.82
N MET A 53 2.11 2.07 19.88
CA MET A 53 2.76 1.46 18.71
C MET A 53 1.78 1.25 17.55
N ALA A 54 0.54 0.80 17.80
CA ALA A 54 -0.46 0.70 16.72
C ALA A 54 -0.71 2.06 16.05
N VAL A 55 -0.88 3.12 16.84
CA VAL A 55 -1.06 4.49 16.34
C VAL A 55 0.18 4.96 15.57
N LEU A 56 1.38 4.75 16.10
CA LEU A 56 2.65 5.13 15.47
C LEU A 56 2.83 4.45 14.11
N HIS A 57 2.59 3.14 14.04
CA HIS A 57 2.70 2.39 12.78
C HIS A 57 1.63 2.80 11.77
N ALA A 58 0.39 3.06 12.20
CA ALA A 58 -0.65 3.53 11.30
C ALA A 58 -0.32 4.91 10.70
N LEU A 59 0.30 5.80 11.47
CA LEU A 59 0.79 7.09 10.98
C LEU A 59 1.96 6.91 10.01
N ALA A 60 2.88 5.99 10.29
CA ALA A 60 3.97 5.65 9.39
C ALA A 60 3.47 5.00 8.08
N ASP A 61 2.42 4.17 8.13
CA ASP A 61 1.78 3.57 6.95
C ASP A 61 1.12 4.64 6.06
N ARG A 62 0.70 5.76 6.65
CA ARG A 62 0.17 6.93 5.93
C ARG A 62 1.26 7.88 5.42
N GLY A 63 2.53 7.57 5.65
CA GLY A 63 3.66 8.42 5.27
C GLY A 63 3.79 9.69 6.11
N GLU A 64 3.11 9.78 7.26
CA GLU A 64 3.15 10.97 8.14
C GLU A 64 4.41 10.99 9.01
N CYS A 65 5.00 9.82 9.31
CA CYS A 65 6.24 9.70 10.04
C CYS A 65 7.14 8.56 9.53
N GLU A 66 8.42 8.67 9.84
CA GLU A 66 9.43 7.63 9.68
C GLU A 66 9.86 7.15 11.07
N ILE A 67 9.67 5.86 11.37
CA ILE A 67 10.12 5.26 12.63
C ILE A 67 11.59 4.89 12.46
N LEU A 68 12.47 5.56 13.21
CA LEU A 68 13.91 5.35 13.12
C LEU A 68 14.40 4.19 13.99
N ALA A 69 13.79 4.01 15.16
CA ALA A 69 14.06 2.91 16.08
C ALA A 69 12.95 2.80 17.13
N THR A 70 12.82 1.61 17.71
CA THR A 70 11.93 1.33 18.85
C THR A 70 12.75 0.66 19.94
N VAL A 71 12.89 1.31 21.09
CA VAL A 71 13.71 0.83 22.21
C VAL A 71 12.85 0.67 23.46
N THR A 72 13.26 -0.19 24.38
CA THR A 72 12.60 -0.33 25.68
C THR A 72 13.39 0.31 26.81
N SER A 73 12.68 0.91 27.77
CA SER A 73 13.20 1.57 28.98
C SER A 73 13.26 0.66 30.22
N VAL A 74 13.04 -0.64 30.02
CA VAL A 74 13.12 -1.68 31.06
C VAL A 74 14.06 -2.81 30.62
N PRO A 75 14.79 -3.47 31.53
CA PRO A 75 15.68 -4.59 31.19
C PRO A 75 14.89 -5.91 31.09
N ASN A 76 13.75 -5.91 30.40
CA ASN A 76 12.90 -7.09 30.18
C ASN A 76 12.91 -7.52 28.69
N PRO A 77 13.51 -8.67 28.34
CA PRO A 77 13.50 -9.19 26.97
C PRO A 77 12.10 -9.40 26.40
N ASP A 78 11.13 -9.82 27.21
CA ASP A 78 9.75 -10.04 26.74
C ASP A 78 9.07 -8.73 26.33
N SER A 79 9.39 -7.61 27.00
CA SER A 79 8.94 -6.28 26.60
C SER A 79 9.46 -5.92 25.21
N LEU A 80 10.75 -6.14 24.95
CA LEU A 80 11.31 -5.86 23.63
C LEU A 80 10.85 -6.88 22.56
N ALA A 81 10.63 -8.14 22.94
CA ALA A 81 10.02 -9.13 22.06
C ALA A 81 8.61 -8.71 21.63
N THR A 82 7.84 -8.15 22.55
CA THR A 82 6.51 -7.59 22.28
C THR A 82 6.59 -6.41 21.30
N VAL A 83 7.55 -5.49 21.50
CA VAL A 83 7.83 -4.39 20.55
C VAL A 83 8.17 -4.94 19.15
N ASP A 84 9.09 -5.91 19.04
CA ASP A 84 9.46 -6.49 17.74
C ASP A 84 8.30 -7.26 17.08
N ALA A 85 7.48 -7.96 17.87
CA ALA A 85 6.28 -8.64 17.36
C ALA A 85 5.30 -7.64 16.72
N ILE A 86 5.09 -6.48 17.33
CA ILE A 86 4.26 -5.41 16.76
C ILE A 86 4.92 -4.82 15.50
N ASN A 87 6.23 -4.54 15.54
CA ASN A 87 6.98 -4.05 14.37
C ASN A 87 6.84 -4.99 13.16
N ARG A 88 7.01 -6.30 13.39
CA ARG A 88 6.90 -7.36 12.38
C ARG A 88 5.48 -7.49 11.85
N TYR A 89 4.49 -7.50 12.73
CA TYR A 89 3.08 -7.51 12.35
C TYR A 89 2.72 -6.31 11.45
N ARG A 90 3.35 -5.16 11.70
CA ARG A 90 3.20 -3.92 10.90
C ARG A 90 4.19 -3.81 9.73
N GLY A 91 4.78 -4.92 9.31
CA GLY A 91 5.62 -5.00 8.11
C GLY A 91 6.97 -4.28 8.21
N ARG A 92 7.48 -4.05 9.42
CA ARG A 92 8.76 -3.36 9.67
C ARG A 92 9.73 -4.22 10.51
N PRO A 93 10.07 -5.43 10.03
CA PRO A 93 10.87 -6.40 10.77
C PRO A 93 12.32 -5.97 11.06
N ASP A 94 12.80 -4.93 10.37
CA ASP A 94 14.21 -4.50 10.39
C ASP A 94 14.45 -3.23 11.23
N LEU A 95 13.42 -2.69 11.88
CA LEU A 95 13.57 -1.51 12.74
C LEU A 95 14.61 -1.77 13.82
N PRO A 96 15.59 -0.88 14.04
CA PRO A 96 16.55 -1.02 15.13
C PRO A 96 15.85 -1.18 16.48
N LEU A 97 16.33 -2.15 17.25
CA LEU A 97 15.83 -2.49 18.58
C LEU A 97 16.93 -2.31 19.61
N GLY A 98 16.57 -1.76 20.76
CA GLY A 98 17.48 -1.58 21.89
C GLY A 98 16.80 -1.89 23.20
N LEU A 99 17.52 -2.56 24.09
CA LEU A 99 17.09 -2.90 25.44
C LEU A 99 17.95 -2.15 26.45
N VAL A 100 17.38 -1.71 27.58
CA VAL A 100 18.19 -1.19 28.69
C VAL A 100 19.19 -2.27 29.14
N LYS A 101 20.47 -1.90 29.23
CA LYS A 101 21.48 -2.72 29.89
C LYS A 101 21.78 -2.16 31.28
N GLY A 102 21.95 -3.08 32.24
CA GLY A 102 22.24 -2.71 33.63
C GLY A 102 20.99 -2.43 34.46
N ALA A 103 21.09 -1.48 35.38
CA ALA A 103 19.99 -1.14 36.30
C ALA A 103 18.84 -0.43 35.56
N GLY A 104 17.62 -0.93 35.76
CA GLY A 104 16.39 -0.35 35.26
C GLY A 104 15.18 -0.89 36.01
N VAL A 105 14.01 -0.33 35.74
CA VAL A 105 12.75 -0.73 36.41
C VAL A 105 12.33 -2.11 35.94
N MET A 106 12.02 -3.00 36.89
CA MET A 106 11.49 -4.33 36.61
C MET A 106 10.20 -4.55 37.41
N GLU A 107 9.12 -4.83 36.68
CA GLU A 107 7.81 -5.14 37.26
C GLU A 107 7.17 -6.31 36.51
N LYS A 108 6.19 -6.95 37.15
CA LYS A 108 5.42 -8.02 36.51
C LYS A 108 4.43 -7.43 35.51
N SER A 109 4.53 -7.85 34.26
CA SER A 109 3.55 -7.53 33.23
C SER A 109 2.42 -8.56 33.16
N LYS A 110 1.25 -8.13 32.69
CA LYS A 110 0.10 -8.99 32.41
C LYS A 110 0.12 -9.62 31.02
N PHE A 111 0.91 -9.09 30.08
CA PHE A 111 0.76 -9.43 28.65
C PHE A 111 2.06 -9.75 27.93
N VAL A 112 3.20 -9.11 28.25
CA VAL A 112 4.42 -9.20 27.43
C VAL A 112 4.93 -10.63 27.23
N ALA A 113 4.92 -11.46 28.28
CA ALA A 113 5.35 -12.85 28.20
C ALA A 113 4.40 -13.70 27.31
N HIS A 114 3.11 -13.36 27.30
CA HIS A 114 2.14 -14.01 26.42
C HIS A 114 2.38 -13.62 24.96
N ILE A 115 2.64 -12.34 24.69
CA ILE A 115 2.91 -11.86 23.33
C ILE A 115 4.24 -12.41 22.80
N ALA A 116 5.32 -12.31 23.58
CA ALA A 116 6.61 -12.88 23.24
C ALA A 116 6.50 -14.37 22.90
N LYS A 117 5.70 -15.13 23.67
CA LYS A 117 5.49 -16.56 23.39
C LYS A 117 4.65 -16.82 22.14
N ALA A 118 3.65 -16.00 21.85
CA ALA A 118 2.63 -16.30 20.83
C ALA A 118 2.94 -15.72 19.44
N PHE A 119 3.79 -14.69 19.34
CA PHE A 119 4.01 -13.94 18.10
C PHE A 119 5.46 -13.99 17.64
N PRO A 120 5.73 -13.99 16.32
CA PRO A 120 7.10 -14.00 15.80
C PRO A 120 7.90 -12.76 16.22
N HIS A 121 9.10 -12.96 16.73
CA HIS A 121 10.08 -11.92 17.05
C HIS A 121 11.52 -12.43 16.89
N ARG A 122 12.50 -11.51 16.82
CA ARG A 122 13.94 -11.81 16.71
C ARG A 122 14.72 -11.71 18.02
N VAL A 123 14.05 -11.28 19.09
CA VAL A 123 14.63 -11.16 20.43
C VAL A 123 14.93 -12.55 20.98
N ALA A 124 16.20 -12.98 20.92
CA ALA A 124 16.62 -14.31 21.39
C ALA A 124 16.95 -14.33 22.90
N SER A 125 17.70 -13.33 23.37
CA SER A 125 18.04 -13.16 24.78
C SER A 125 18.43 -11.72 25.08
N ALA A 126 18.50 -11.36 26.37
CA ALA A 126 18.95 -10.04 26.79
C ALA A 126 20.36 -9.75 26.29
N GLU A 127 21.27 -10.72 26.27
CA GLU A 127 22.71 -10.56 26.02
C GLU A 127 23.01 -10.13 24.58
N VAL A 128 22.31 -10.73 23.60
CA VAL A 128 22.59 -10.56 22.16
C VAL A 128 22.04 -9.24 21.61
N ILE A 129 21.05 -8.66 22.29
CA ILE A 129 20.39 -7.44 21.84
C ILE A 129 21.27 -6.22 22.14
N PRO A 130 21.35 -5.23 21.23
CA PRO A 130 22.05 -3.98 21.47
C PRO A 130 21.54 -3.23 22.72
N ASP A 131 22.45 -2.52 23.38
CA ASP A 131 22.06 -1.51 24.38
C ASP A 131 21.27 -0.39 23.70
N ALA A 132 20.13 0.00 24.29
CA ALA A 132 19.34 1.14 23.85
C ALA A 132 20.17 2.42 23.66
N VAL A 133 21.16 2.68 24.53
CA VAL A 133 22.05 3.85 24.36
C VAL A 133 22.88 3.75 23.07
N THR A 134 23.33 2.55 22.72
CA THR A 134 24.08 2.32 21.47
C THR A 134 23.17 2.61 20.27
N VAL A 135 21.94 2.10 20.28
CA VAL A 135 20.95 2.37 19.23
C VAL A 135 20.64 3.85 19.10
N TYR A 136 20.36 4.55 20.22
CA TYR A 136 20.16 6.00 20.24
C TYR A 136 21.29 6.73 19.53
N ARG A 137 22.55 6.42 19.89
CA ARG A 137 23.72 7.11 19.34
C ARG A 137 23.88 6.85 17.84
N GLU A 138 23.76 5.60 17.41
CA GLU A 138 23.90 5.22 16.00
C GLU A 138 22.82 5.85 15.13
N VAL A 139 21.58 5.84 15.61
CA VAL A 139 20.43 6.40 14.89
C VAL A 139 20.58 7.91 14.81
N LEU A 140 20.77 8.61 15.93
CA LEU A 140 20.88 10.07 15.95
C LEU A 140 22.07 10.58 15.12
N ALA A 141 23.23 9.91 15.19
CA ALA A 141 24.42 10.33 14.44
C ALA A 141 24.21 10.33 12.92
N LYS A 142 23.33 9.47 12.40
CA LYS A 142 23.00 9.36 10.97
C LYS A 142 21.96 10.38 10.50
N GLN A 143 21.33 11.12 11.41
CA GLN A 143 20.28 12.07 11.06
C GLN A 143 20.83 13.49 10.85
N PRO A 144 20.15 14.31 10.04
CA PRO A 144 20.39 15.74 10.00
C PRO A 144 20.21 16.37 11.38
N ASP A 145 20.87 17.51 11.59
CA ASP A 145 20.70 18.29 12.81
C ASP A 145 19.25 18.77 12.96
N HIS A 146 18.77 18.84 14.20
CA HIS A 146 17.42 19.29 14.56
C HIS A 146 16.29 18.61 13.77
N SER A 147 16.44 17.31 13.47
CA SER A 147 15.47 16.58 12.63
C SER A 147 14.71 15.46 13.34
N VAL A 148 15.19 15.00 14.49
CA VAL A 148 14.61 13.85 15.19
C VAL A 148 13.67 14.30 16.31
N VAL A 149 12.49 13.70 16.36
CA VAL A 149 11.58 13.78 17.50
C VAL A 149 11.75 12.53 18.35
N ILE A 150 12.11 12.70 19.62
CA ILE A 150 12.15 11.59 20.58
C ILE A 150 10.80 11.54 21.29
N VAL A 151 10.23 10.35 21.39
CA VAL A 151 8.96 10.10 22.09
C VAL A 151 9.22 9.09 23.21
N THR A 152 9.07 9.53 24.46
CA THR A 152 9.15 8.63 25.63
C THR A 152 7.76 8.42 26.22
N VAL A 153 7.33 7.17 26.27
CA VAL A 153 6.08 6.76 26.91
C VAL A 153 6.29 5.90 28.15
N GLY A 154 7.54 5.52 28.45
CA GLY A 154 7.92 4.82 29.68
C GLY A 154 8.92 5.59 30.55
N TYR A 155 9.84 4.86 31.19
CA TYR A 155 10.83 5.42 32.12
C TYR A 155 11.98 6.12 31.40
N LEU A 156 12.63 7.05 32.10
CA LEU A 156 13.67 7.91 31.53
C LEU A 156 15.11 7.35 31.68
N THR A 157 15.23 6.05 31.99
CA THR A 157 16.52 5.37 32.18
C THR A 157 17.42 5.50 30.95
N ASN A 158 16.87 5.28 29.76
CA ASN A 158 17.58 5.40 28.49
C ASN A 158 18.12 6.80 28.24
N LEU A 159 17.28 7.82 28.42
CA LEU A 159 17.69 9.21 28.22
C LEU A 159 18.74 9.64 29.26
N LYS A 160 18.62 9.22 30.53
CA LYS A 160 19.67 9.46 31.53
C LYS A 160 21.00 8.86 31.08
N ASN A 161 21.00 7.58 30.73
CA ASN A 161 22.21 6.88 30.32
C ASN A 161 22.80 7.47 29.03
N LEU A 162 21.96 7.90 28.08
CA LEU A 162 22.38 8.61 26.88
C LEU A 162 23.08 9.94 27.24
N LEU A 163 22.46 10.79 28.06
CA LEU A 163 23.03 12.08 28.46
C LEU A 163 24.34 11.91 29.24
N GLN A 164 24.48 10.85 30.04
CA GLN A 164 25.70 10.53 30.77
C GLN A 164 26.79 9.87 29.91
N SER A 165 26.42 9.32 28.74
CA SER A 165 27.39 8.74 27.80
C SER A 165 28.30 9.82 27.21
N ARG A 166 29.52 9.44 26.83
CA ARG A 166 30.51 10.38 26.26
C ARG A 166 29.96 11.11 25.02
N GLY A 167 29.82 12.43 25.12
CA GLY A 167 29.28 13.29 24.05
C GLY A 167 27.78 13.10 23.78
N GLY A 168 27.04 12.39 24.65
CA GLY A 168 25.62 12.13 24.44
C GLY A 168 24.76 13.39 24.52
N ALA A 169 25.03 14.28 25.48
CA ALA A 169 24.34 15.57 25.58
C ALA A 169 24.54 16.45 24.33
N ASP A 170 25.73 16.46 23.74
CA ASP A 170 26.02 17.22 22.52
C ASP A 170 25.34 16.60 21.29
N LEU A 171 25.28 15.28 21.22
CA LEU A 171 24.54 14.56 20.18
C LEU A 171 23.05 14.87 20.26
N VAL A 172 22.47 14.85 21.46
CA VAL A 172 21.06 15.24 21.66
C VAL A 172 20.84 16.68 21.22
N ARG A 173 21.68 17.62 21.68
CA ARG A 173 21.55 19.04 21.35
C ARG A 173 21.61 19.31 19.84
N SER A 174 22.44 18.57 19.11
CA SER A 174 22.60 18.74 17.67
C SER A 174 21.48 18.06 16.87
N LYS A 175 21.07 16.84 17.24
CA LYS A 175 20.21 16.01 16.38
C LYS A 175 18.73 16.11 16.69
N VAL A 176 18.37 16.38 17.94
CA VAL A 176 16.99 16.29 18.40
C VAL A 176 16.30 17.64 18.22
N ALA A 177 15.20 17.64 17.49
CA ALA A 177 14.34 18.81 17.31
C ALA A 177 13.55 19.09 18.59
N ARG A 178 12.93 18.05 19.16
CA ARG A 178 12.10 18.11 20.36
C ARG A 178 11.96 16.74 21.01
N TRP A 179 11.75 16.74 22.32
CA TRP A 179 11.37 15.56 23.08
C TRP A 179 9.92 15.67 23.55
N ILE A 180 9.11 14.68 23.20
CA ILE A 180 7.72 14.56 23.65
C ILE A 180 7.68 13.50 24.75
N CYS A 181 7.30 13.91 25.95
CA CYS A 181 7.39 13.11 27.17
C CYS A 181 6.00 12.84 27.75
N MET A 182 5.58 11.58 27.80
CA MET A 182 4.42 11.20 28.60
C MET A 182 4.79 11.22 30.07
N GLY A 183 4.21 12.16 30.82
CA GLY A 183 4.46 12.29 32.26
C GLY A 183 4.07 13.65 32.83
N GLY A 184 3.89 13.68 34.15
CA GLY A 184 3.47 14.88 34.89
C GLY A 184 1.94 15.06 34.99
N ASN A 185 1.53 15.90 35.93
CA ASN A 185 0.15 16.34 36.12
C ASN A 185 0.12 17.88 36.18
N PHE A 186 -0.35 18.57 35.15
CA PHE A 186 -0.32 20.04 35.10
C PHE A 186 -1.65 20.65 35.58
N ILE A 187 -1.89 20.62 36.89
CA ILE A 187 -3.18 20.99 37.49
C ILE A 187 -3.17 22.41 38.06
N GLY A 188 -4.19 23.21 37.72
CA GLY A 188 -4.42 24.53 38.30
C GLY A 188 -3.76 25.69 37.55
N LYS A 189 -3.78 26.88 38.17
CA LYS A 189 -3.17 28.12 37.65
C LYS A 189 -2.50 28.90 38.80
N PRO A 190 -1.16 28.91 38.92
CA PRO A 190 -0.19 28.20 38.07
C PRO A 190 -0.31 26.66 38.20
N PRO A 191 0.07 25.90 37.17
CA PRO A 191 0.06 24.45 37.23
C PRO A 191 1.02 23.91 38.29
N LYS A 192 0.60 22.87 39.00
CA LYS A 192 1.43 22.09 39.91
C LYS A 192 1.02 20.63 39.85
N ASP A 193 1.91 19.77 40.32
CA ASP A 193 1.65 18.34 40.36
C ASP A 193 0.54 17.97 41.36
N ASP A 194 -0.18 16.88 41.04
CA ASP A 194 -1.01 16.14 41.98
C ASP A 194 -0.68 14.64 41.87
N LEU A 195 0.29 14.19 42.66
CA LEU A 195 0.74 12.79 42.68
C LEU A 195 -0.39 11.80 43.01
N LYS A 196 -1.54 12.24 43.54
CA LYS A 196 -2.71 11.37 43.77
C LYS A 196 -3.34 10.89 42.46
N LEU A 197 -3.15 11.63 41.36
CA LEU A 197 -3.52 11.18 40.01
C LEU A 197 -2.57 10.09 39.50
N GLY A 198 -1.43 9.91 40.17
CA GLY A 198 -0.34 8.99 39.83
C GLY A 198 0.58 9.57 38.76
N ASN A 199 1.88 9.28 38.79
CA ASN A 199 2.80 9.67 37.73
C ASN A 199 3.91 8.62 37.60
N VAL A 200 3.51 7.42 37.18
CA VAL A 200 4.37 6.22 37.28
C VAL A 200 5.67 6.35 36.48
N ASN A 201 5.64 7.04 35.33
CA ASN A 201 6.83 7.27 34.49
C ASN A 201 7.90 8.09 35.23
N PHE A 202 7.49 9.01 36.11
CA PHE A 202 8.45 9.77 36.94
C PHE A 202 8.73 9.06 38.25
N GLN A 203 7.75 8.38 38.87
CA GLN A 203 7.90 7.82 40.21
C GLN A 203 8.73 6.54 40.25
N ARG A 204 8.62 5.65 39.25
CA ARG A 204 9.30 4.34 39.26
C ARG A 204 10.80 4.44 39.00
N ASP A 205 11.24 5.45 38.26
CA ASP A 205 12.65 5.80 38.08
C ASP A 205 12.89 7.31 38.34
N ALA A 206 12.57 7.72 39.57
CA ALA A 206 12.65 9.12 40.01
C ALA A 206 14.03 9.74 39.81
N ALA A 207 15.11 8.97 39.99
CA ALA A 207 16.46 9.45 39.78
C ALA A 207 16.72 9.81 38.30
N SER A 208 16.30 8.96 37.37
CA SER A 208 16.42 9.27 35.94
C SER A 208 15.50 10.40 35.52
N ALA A 209 14.25 10.42 35.99
CA ALA A 209 13.31 11.49 35.64
C ALA A 209 13.80 12.86 36.13
N HIS A 210 14.19 12.94 37.40
CA HIS A 210 14.79 14.14 37.97
C HIS A 210 16.03 14.59 37.19
N PHE A 211 16.95 13.67 36.89
CA PHE A 211 18.17 14.00 36.16
C PHE A 211 17.87 14.52 34.75
N VAL A 212 17.10 13.79 33.95
CA VAL A 212 16.87 14.13 32.53
C VAL A 212 16.12 15.44 32.39
N ILE A 213 15.06 15.68 33.18
CA ILE A 213 14.26 16.91 33.08
C ILE A 213 15.09 18.16 33.43
N HIS A 214 16.07 18.04 34.34
CA HIS A 214 16.97 19.14 34.69
C HIS A 214 18.10 19.38 33.70
N HIS A 215 18.54 18.35 32.99
CA HIS A 215 19.76 18.39 32.17
C HIS A 215 19.50 18.27 30.66
N TRP A 216 18.23 18.16 30.24
CA TRP A 216 17.88 18.08 28.83
C TRP A 216 18.29 19.37 28.09
N PRO A 217 19.07 19.28 26.99
CA PRO A 217 19.64 20.44 26.35
C PRO A 217 18.72 21.11 25.30
N GLY A 218 17.52 20.58 25.06
CA GLY A 218 16.62 21.03 23.99
C GLY A 218 15.19 21.31 24.46
N GLU A 219 14.24 21.29 23.52
CA GLU A 219 12.81 21.47 23.80
C GLU A 219 12.20 20.20 24.44
N ILE A 220 11.30 20.40 25.41
CA ILE A 220 10.46 19.36 26.01
C ILE A 220 8.99 19.75 25.87
N VAL A 221 8.16 18.83 25.39
CA VAL A 221 6.70 18.92 25.49
C VAL A 221 6.18 17.77 26.34
N PHE A 222 5.57 18.10 27.48
CA PHE A 222 4.97 17.12 28.36
C PHE A 222 3.51 16.80 27.96
N ALA A 223 3.19 15.53 27.83
CA ALA A 223 1.84 15.00 27.71
C ALA A 223 1.36 14.56 29.10
N GLY A 224 0.75 15.51 29.81
CA GLY A 224 0.26 15.32 31.18
C GLY A 224 -0.96 14.41 31.26
N ARG A 225 -1.14 13.77 32.42
CA ARG A 225 -2.25 12.83 32.64
C ARG A 225 -3.62 13.48 32.63
N GLU A 226 -3.73 14.75 33.02
CA GLU A 226 -4.98 15.51 32.96
C GLU A 226 -5.51 15.68 31.54
N VAL A 227 -4.63 15.61 30.54
CA VAL A 227 -4.99 15.68 29.12
C VAL A 227 -5.15 14.29 28.51
N CYS A 228 -4.23 13.36 28.82
CA CYS A 228 -4.11 12.10 28.07
C CYS A 228 -4.52 10.84 28.87
N SER A 229 -4.51 10.89 30.21
CA SER A 229 -4.82 9.76 31.10
C SER A 229 -6.04 10.04 31.99
N VAL A 230 -6.29 9.26 33.03
CA VAL A 230 -7.28 9.63 34.07
C VAL A 230 -6.76 10.87 34.82
N PRO A 231 -7.55 11.95 34.99
CA PRO A 231 -9.01 12.04 34.85
C PRO A 231 -9.53 12.67 33.55
N SER A 232 -8.75 12.72 32.46
CA SER A 232 -9.12 13.38 31.20
C SER A 232 -10.48 12.95 30.63
N GLY A 233 -10.91 11.70 30.86
CA GLY A 233 -12.12 11.12 30.28
C GLY A 233 -11.93 10.55 28.86
N LEU A 234 -10.74 10.68 28.26
CA LEU A 234 -10.43 10.05 26.98
C LEU A 234 -10.19 8.56 27.15
N GLN A 235 -10.97 7.72 26.46
CA GLN A 235 -10.81 6.27 26.50
C GLN A 235 -11.17 5.58 25.18
N ILE A 236 -10.31 4.66 24.72
CA ILE A 236 -10.54 3.80 23.55
C ILE A 236 -9.92 2.42 23.78
N GLY A 237 -10.18 1.46 22.90
CA GLY A 237 -9.52 0.15 22.91
C GLY A 237 -10.45 -1.05 22.79
N GLU A 238 -11.73 -0.90 23.14
CA GLU A 238 -12.73 -1.97 22.97
C GLU A 238 -12.83 -2.40 21.50
N SER A 239 -12.73 -1.44 20.58
CA SER A 239 -12.75 -1.63 19.12
C SER A 239 -11.68 -2.60 18.58
N LEU A 240 -10.60 -2.86 19.33
CA LEU A 240 -9.60 -3.86 18.94
C LEU A 240 -10.19 -5.26 18.76
N ALA A 241 -11.34 -5.57 19.39
CA ALA A 241 -12.10 -6.81 19.15
C ALA A 241 -12.48 -7.02 17.68
N THR A 242 -12.60 -5.93 16.90
CA THR A 242 -12.93 -5.96 15.46
C THR A 242 -11.73 -6.26 14.56
N THR A 243 -10.50 -6.18 15.10
CA THR A 243 -9.28 -6.48 14.33
C THR A 243 -9.01 -7.98 14.29
N ARG A 244 -8.10 -8.42 13.42
CA ARG A 244 -7.74 -9.84 13.29
C ARG A 244 -7.26 -10.44 14.62
N ALA A 245 -7.55 -11.72 14.85
CA ALA A 245 -7.14 -12.43 16.05
C ALA A 245 -5.60 -12.57 16.18
N ASP A 246 -4.87 -12.50 15.06
CA ASP A 246 -3.40 -12.51 15.02
C ASP A 246 -2.77 -11.10 15.17
N ASN A 247 -3.53 -10.11 15.66
CA ASN A 247 -3.00 -8.79 15.97
C ASN A 247 -2.37 -8.77 17.39
N PRO A 248 -1.04 -8.58 17.53
CA PRO A 248 -0.38 -8.56 18.84
C PRO A 248 -0.87 -7.44 19.76
N VAL A 249 -1.36 -6.31 19.20
CA VAL A 249 -1.91 -5.21 20.00
C VAL A 249 -3.27 -5.56 20.58
N ARG A 250 -4.13 -6.24 19.79
CA ARG A 250 -5.39 -6.80 20.28
C ARG A 250 -5.12 -7.80 21.41
N SER A 251 -4.18 -8.71 21.20
CA SER A 251 -3.80 -9.72 22.20
C SER A 251 -3.25 -9.08 23.48
N ALA A 252 -2.49 -7.99 23.39
CA ALA A 252 -2.00 -7.25 24.56
C ALA A 252 -3.17 -6.70 25.41
N TYR A 253 -4.18 -6.11 24.78
CA TYR A 253 -5.39 -5.63 25.47
C TYR A 253 -6.19 -6.78 26.07
N GLU A 254 -6.38 -7.88 25.33
CA GLU A 254 -7.07 -9.08 25.83
C GLU A 254 -6.37 -9.63 27.08
N HIS A 255 -5.06 -9.82 27.06
CA HIS A 255 -4.31 -10.30 28.22
C HIS A 255 -4.34 -9.31 29.39
N TYR A 256 -4.26 -8.01 29.12
CA TYR A 256 -4.33 -6.98 30.16
C TYR A 256 -5.69 -6.97 30.90
N PHE A 257 -6.79 -7.21 30.18
CA PHE A 257 -8.16 -7.19 30.70
C PHE A 257 -8.79 -8.58 30.95
N GLY A 258 -8.01 -9.66 30.86
CA GLY A 258 -8.47 -11.01 31.22
C GLY A 258 -9.31 -11.71 30.15
N GLY A 259 -8.97 -11.55 28.87
CA GLY A 259 -9.54 -12.27 27.73
C GLY A 259 -10.47 -11.46 26.82
N THR A 260 -10.62 -10.16 27.08
CA THR A 260 -11.48 -9.26 26.26
C THR A 260 -10.78 -7.93 26.05
N THR A 261 -11.07 -7.23 24.96
CA THR A 261 -10.62 -5.83 24.80
C THR A 261 -11.59 -4.90 25.52
N LYS A 262 -11.07 -3.87 26.20
CA LYS A 262 -11.86 -2.84 26.86
C LYS A 262 -11.26 -1.48 26.59
N ASN A 263 -12.07 -0.43 26.75
CA ASN A 263 -11.54 0.94 26.69
C ASN A 263 -10.56 1.19 27.85
N ARG A 264 -9.42 1.78 27.50
CA ARG A 264 -8.35 2.23 28.40
C ARG A 264 -8.05 3.70 28.08
N HIS A 265 -7.40 4.40 29.00
CA HIS A 265 -6.94 5.76 28.71
C HIS A 265 -5.93 5.81 27.56
N VAL A 266 -5.68 7.00 27.04
CA VAL A 266 -4.90 7.22 25.81
C VAL A 266 -3.56 7.90 26.05
N ALA A 267 -2.96 7.74 27.23
CA ALA A 267 -1.74 8.45 27.64
C ALA A 267 -0.66 8.40 26.55
N ASP A 268 -0.26 7.19 26.17
CA ASP A 268 0.83 6.98 25.23
C ASP A 268 0.39 7.24 23.78
N LEU A 269 -0.86 6.87 23.46
CA LEU A 269 -1.45 7.05 22.12
C LEU A 269 -1.55 8.53 21.75
N ALA A 270 -2.02 9.38 22.66
CA ALA A 270 -2.12 10.82 22.49
C ALA A 270 -0.73 11.47 22.38
N THR A 271 0.24 10.98 23.16
CA THR A 271 1.64 11.42 23.10
C THR A 271 2.22 11.18 21.71
N VAL A 272 2.02 9.98 21.14
CA VAL A 272 2.42 9.66 19.76
C VAL A 272 1.69 10.51 18.73
N LEU A 273 0.38 10.68 18.87
CA LEU A 273 -0.41 11.48 17.93
C LEU A 273 0.09 12.93 17.87
N HIS A 274 0.37 13.55 19.03
CA HIS A 274 0.96 14.89 19.08
C HIS A 274 2.38 14.94 18.50
N ALA A 275 3.20 13.92 18.77
CA ALA A 275 4.56 13.87 18.26
C ALA A 275 4.62 13.88 16.72
N VAL A 276 3.65 13.25 16.05
CA VAL A 276 3.58 13.21 14.59
C VAL A 276 2.79 14.37 14.00
N ARG A 277 1.59 14.66 14.52
CA ARG A 277 0.67 15.66 13.92
C ARG A 277 0.77 17.05 14.54
N GLY A 278 1.59 17.22 15.58
CA GLY A 278 1.71 18.48 16.31
C GLY A 278 0.43 18.84 17.04
N LEU A 279 0.08 20.14 17.06
CA LEU A 279 -1.15 20.60 17.73
C LEU A 279 -2.42 20.13 17.00
N SER A 280 -2.36 20.07 15.66
CA SER A 280 -3.50 19.79 14.77
C SER A 280 -4.82 20.40 15.28
N ASP A 281 -5.94 19.78 14.96
CA ASP A 281 -7.23 19.99 15.59
C ASP A 281 -7.37 19.33 16.97
N CYS A 282 -6.38 18.57 17.46
CA CYS A 282 -6.50 17.75 18.66
C CYS A 282 -6.14 18.47 19.97
N TRP A 283 -5.10 19.32 19.94
CA TRP A 283 -4.44 19.83 21.15
C TRP A 283 -4.17 21.33 21.08
N ASP A 284 -4.16 21.96 22.25
CA ASP A 284 -3.51 23.26 22.47
C ASP A 284 -2.20 23.02 23.24
N ILE A 285 -1.42 24.07 23.48
CA ILE A 285 -0.15 23.99 24.20
C ILE A 285 0.03 25.19 25.14
N SER A 286 0.70 24.96 26.27
CA SER A 286 1.02 26.01 27.23
C SER A 286 1.94 27.08 26.64
N ALA A 287 1.96 28.25 27.29
CA ALA A 287 3.07 29.19 27.15
C ALA A 287 4.40 28.54 27.60
N PRO A 288 5.55 29.06 27.15
CA PRO A 288 6.87 28.63 27.63
C PRO A 288 7.02 28.65 29.15
N GLY A 289 7.77 27.69 29.66
CA GLY A 289 8.11 27.64 31.08
C GLY A 289 9.14 26.56 31.40
N ARG A 290 9.17 26.19 32.67
CA ARG A 290 10.04 25.16 33.23
C ARG A 290 9.32 24.40 34.33
N MET A 291 9.44 23.09 34.32
CA MET A 291 9.07 22.24 35.44
C MET A 291 10.15 22.33 36.52
N ASP A 292 9.80 22.87 37.69
CA ASP A 292 10.65 22.83 38.88
C ASP A 292 10.41 21.53 39.64
N LEU A 293 10.87 20.42 39.02
CA LEU A 293 10.68 19.07 39.53
C LEU A 293 11.51 18.84 40.80
N LYS A 294 10.88 18.33 41.85
CA LYS A 294 11.53 18.05 43.13
C LYS A 294 11.97 16.59 43.23
N PRO A 295 12.91 16.25 44.15
CA PRO A 295 13.33 14.87 44.34
C PRO A 295 12.22 13.89 44.73
N ASP A 296 11.11 14.37 45.30
CA ASP A 296 9.93 13.57 45.63
C ASP A 296 8.93 13.42 44.46
N MET A 297 9.31 13.90 43.27
CA MET A 297 8.55 13.91 42.01
C MET A 297 7.33 14.84 41.99
N THR A 298 7.13 15.65 43.02
CA THR A 298 6.23 16.82 42.92
C THR A 298 6.88 17.92 42.08
N PHE A 299 6.08 18.80 41.49
CA PHE A 299 6.61 19.98 40.80
C PHE A 299 5.67 21.17 40.87
N ASP A 300 6.27 22.36 40.74
CA ASP A 300 5.57 23.60 40.41
C ASP A 300 5.97 24.03 38.99
N TRP A 301 5.02 24.49 38.19
CA TRP A 301 5.31 25.06 36.88
C TRP A 301 5.74 26.52 37.03
N GLN A 302 6.93 26.84 36.53
CA GLN A 302 7.49 28.19 36.52
C GLN A 302 7.36 28.78 35.11
N PRO A 303 6.51 29.80 34.89
CA PRO A 303 6.48 30.53 33.63
C PRO A 303 7.84 31.17 33.34
N ALA A 304 8.35 30.99 32.13
CA ALA A 304 9.64 31.53 31.69
C ALA A 304 9.55 31.78 30.18
N ALA A 305 9.56 33.05 29.77
CA ALA A 305 9.32 33.43 28.38
C ALA A 305 10.37 32.87 27.40
N ASP A 306 11.59 32.66 27.88
CA ASP A 306 12.73 32.03 27.20
C ASP A 306 12.87 30.53 27.53
N GLY A 307 11.92 29.95 28.25
CA GLY A 307 11.91 28.54 28.63
C GLY A 307 11.71 27.61 27.43
N SER A 308 12.40 26.46 27.45
CA SER A 308 12.31 25.43 26.41
C SER A 308 11.29 24.33 26.72
N GLN A 309 10.49 24.47 27.77
CA GLN A 309 9.52 23.45 28.17
C GLN A 309 8.09 23.95 27.97
N ARG A 310 7.21 23.03 27.56
CA ARG A 310 5.77 23.23 27.43
C ARG A 310 5.02 21.97 27.85
N TYR A 311 3.71 22.09 28.06
CA TYR A 311 2.84 20.95 28.27
C TYR A 311 1.57 21.06 27.43
N LEU A 312 1.01 19.92 27.07
CA LEU A 312 -0.20 19.85 26.25
C LEU A 312 -1.41 20.37 27.04
N LEU A 313 -2.34 20.97 26.29
CA LEU A 313 -3.63 21.42 26.79
C LEU A 313 -4.74 20.78 25.96
N LYS A 314 -5.86 20.48 26.61
CA LYS A 314 -7.07 20.07 25.90
C LYS A 314 -7.68 21.24 25.15
N LYS A 315 -8.04 21.01 23.90
CA LYS A 315 -9.03 21.85 23.19
C LYS A 315 -10.41 21.63 23.79
N ARG A 316 -11.15 22.73 23.99
CA ARG A 316 -12.49 22.70 24.57
C ARG A 316 -13.43 21.88 23.69
N ASN A 317 -14.22 20.97 24.29
CA ASN A 317 -15.22 20.12 23.63
C ASN A 317 -14.67 19.21 22.52
N ASN A 318 -13.39 18.83 22.58
CA ASN A 318 -12.73 18.10 21.49
C ASN A 318 -12.54 16.59 21.75
N ASP A 319 -12.92 16.11 22.93
CA ASP A 319 -12.57 14.76 23.39
C ASP A 319 -13.07 13.64 22.45
N ARG A 320 -14.30 13.75 21.95
CA ARG A 320 -14.87 12.75 21.03
C ARG A 320 -14.12 12.70 19.70
N HIS A 321 -13.62 13.85 19.23
CA HIS A 321 -12.83 13.94 18.01
C HIS A 321 -11.46 13.26 18.19
N VAL A 322 -10.78 13.55 19.29
CA VAL A 322 -9.50 12.92 19.65
C VAL A 322 -9.65 11.41 19.73
N GLU A 323 -10.70 10.91 20.42
CA GLU A 323 -10.97 9.49 20.49
C GLU A 323 -11.26 8.88 19.12
N ALA A 324 -12.06 9.54 18.28
CA ALA A 324 -12.35 9.05 16.93
C ALA A 324 -11.08 8.92 16.08
N VAL A 325 -10.20 9.94 16.10
CA VAL A 325 -8.91 9.93 15.40
C VAL A 325 -8.02 8.81 15.91
N LEU A 326 -7.83 8.71 17.23
CA LEU A 326 -7.00 7.68 17.84
C LEU A 326 -7.56 6.29 17.59
N ASN A 327 -8.89 6.10 17.68
CA ASN A 327 -9.54 4.83 17.46
C ASN A 327 -9.38 4.37 16.01
N GLN A 328 -9.51 5.27 15.04
CA GLN A 328 -9.27 4.98 13.62
C GLN A 328 -7.83 4.52 13.36
N LEU A 329 -6.86 5.13 14.03
CA LEU A 329 -5.45 4.76 13.93
C LEU A 329 -5.17 3.42 14.65
N LEU A 330 -5.76 3.22 15.83
CA LEU A 330 -5.59 2.03 16.65
C LEU A 330 -6.02 0.75 15.92
N ILE A 331 -7.18 0.79 15.26
CA ILE A 331 -7.74 -0.38 14.53
C ILE A 331 -7.33 -0.43 13.06
N ALA A 332 -6.44 0.46 12.61
CA ALA A 332 -5.98 0.45 11.23
C ALA A 332 -5.42 -0.94 10.88
N PRO A 333 -5.84 -1.55 9.75
CA PRO A 333 -5.33 -2.85 9.35
C PRO A 333 -3.82 -2.74 9.15
N ALA A 334 -3.07 -3.77 9.56
CA ALA A 334 -1.65 -3.83 9.19
C ALA A 334 -1.57 -3.83 7.67
N LYS A 335 -0.61 -3.08 7.11
CA LYS A 335 -0.21 -3.24 5.72
C LYS A 335 0.17 -4.72 5.56
N THR A 336 -0.75 -5.51 5.02
CA THR A 336 -0.44 -6.91 4.73
C THR A 336 0.69 -6.83 3.73
N LEU A 337 1.88 -7.32 4.09
CA LEU A 337 2.91 -7.61 3.10
C LEU A 337 2.34 -8.76 2.27
N LEU A 338 1.43 -8.43 1.34
CA LEU A 338 1.09 -9.32 0.27
C LEU A 338 2.41 -9.60 -0.42
N MET A 339 2.93 -10.81 -0.25
CA MET A 339 4.17 -11.22 -0.87
C MET A 339 3.84 -11.94 -2.18
N PRO A 340 4.72 -11.87 -3.18
CA PRO A 340 4.60 -12.72 -4.35
C PRO A 340 4.61 -14.22 -3.94
N PRO A 341 3.74 -15.05 -4.53
CA PRO A 341 3.64 -16.49 -4.24
C PRO A 341 4.76 -17.34 -4.88
N TYR A 342 5.63 -16.72 -5.70
CA TYR A 342 6.72 -17.38 -6.42
C TYR A 342 8.06 -16.70 -6.14
N PRO A 343 9.19 -17.42 -6.29
CA PRO A 343 10.52 -16.83 -6.12
C PRO A 343 10.78 -15.73 -7.18
N PRO A 344 11.73 -14.82 -6.92
CA PRO A 344 12.15 -13.83 -7.92
C PRO A 344 12.59 -14.48 -9.23
N SER A 345 12.30 -13.81 -10.35
CA SER A 345 12.70 -14.26 -11.69
C SER A 345 14.22 -14.45 -11.78
N PRO A 346 14.70 -15.56 -12.35
CA PRO A 346 16.12 -15.76 -12.62
C PRO A 346 16.61 -14.99 -13.86
N VAL A 347 15.69 -14.44 -14.68
CA VAL A 347 16.01 -13.71 -15.92
C VAL A 347 15.76 -12.22 -15.75
N ILE A 348 14.64 -11.84 -15.14
CA ILE A 348 14.20 -10.44 -15.00
C ILE A 348 14.52 -9.95 -13.58
N ALA A 349 15.39 -8.96 -13.45
CA ALA A 349 15.73 -8.32 -12.18
C ALA A 349 14.65 -7.34 -11.70
N GLY A 350 13.88 -6.76 -12.61
CA GLY A 350 12.78 -5.85 -12.31
C GLY A 350 12.19 -5.19 -13.55
N ILE A 351 11.15 -4.38 -13.33
CA ILE A 351 10.50 -3.58 -14.37
C ILE A 351 10.43 -2.13 -13.87
N ASP A 352 10.97 -1.21 -14.64
CA ASP A 352 10.94 0.22 -14.35
C ASP A 352 9.86 0.88 -15.21
N TRP A 353 9.01 1.68 -14.59
CA TRP A 353 7.86 2.31 -15.23
C TRP A 353 8.17 3.76 -15.61
N SER A 354 7.78 4.19 -16.82
CA SER A 354 7.79 5.62 -17.15
C SER A 354 6.90 6.41 -16.17
N PRO A 355 7.16 7.70 -15.91
CA PRO A 355 6.37 8.50 -14.98
C PRO A 355 4.87 8.45 -15.26
N LYS A 356 4.02 8.49 -14.22
CA LYS A 356 2.56 8.40 -14.37
C LYS A 356 1.99 9.51 -15.28
N GLU A 357 2.65 10.66 -15.34
CA GLU A 357 2.26 11.80 -16.17
C GLU A 357 2.44 11.51 -17.68
N SER A 358 3.22 10.49 -18.04
CA SER A 358 3.41 10.07 -19.43
C SER A 358 2.39 9.02 -19.91
N ILE A 359 1.39 8.68 -19.09
CA ILE A 359 0.36 7.70 -19.49
C ILE A 359 -0.53 8.32 -20.57
N ILE A 360 -0.60 7.68 -21.73
CA ILE A 360 -1.53 8.05 -22.80
C ILE A 360 -2.89 7.44 -22.49
N ARG A 361 -3.94 8.27 -22.40
CA ARG A 361 -5.31 7.83 -22.08
C ARG A 361 -6.27 8.22 -23.19
N THR A 362 -6.94 7.22 -23.74
CA THR A 362 -7.97 7.38 -24.78
C THR A 362 -9.22 6.60 -24.40
N ALA A 363 -10.28 6.68 -25.22
CA ALA A 363 -11.50 5.89 -25.04
C ALA A 363 -12.03 5.85 -23.59
N LYS A 364 -12.11 7.03 -22.94
CA LYS A 364 -12.60 7.20 -21.56
C LYS A 364 -14.00 6.62 -21.40
N ASP A 365 -14.26 5.95 -20.28
CA ASP A 365 -15.48 5.24 -19.88
C ASP A 365 -15.52 3.72 -20.15
N GLY A 366 -14.41 3.05 -20.43
CA GLY A 366 -14.36 1.59 -20.65
C GLY A 366 -13.42 0.86 -19.69
N ASP A 367 -13.88 -0.24 -19.10
CA ASP A 367 -13.23 -0.89 -17.96
C ASP A 367 -12.39 -2.13 -18.30
N ASN A 368 -12.48 -2.67 -19.52
CA ASN A 368 -11.83 -3.93 -19.89
C ASN A 368 -11.45 -3.98 -21.37
N TRP A 369 -10.23 -4.43 -21.70
CA TRP A 369 -9.59 -4.26 -23.02
C TRP A 369 -8.69 -5.44 -23.45
N PRO A 370 -9.19 -6.68 -23.58
CA PRO A 370 -8.38 -7.79 -24.06
C PRO A 370 -7.93 -7.60 -25.51
N LEU A 371 -6.65 -7.84 -25.78
CA LEU A 371 -6.02 -7.50 -27.05
C LEU A 371 -5.51 -8.74 -27.79
N THR A 372 -5.43 -8.62 -29.11
CA THR A 372 -4.62 -9.52 -29.95
C THR A 372 -4.07 -8.78 -31.16
N TRP A 373 -2.92 -9.25 -31.68
CA TRP A 373 -2.32 -8.73 -32.91
C TRP A 373 -2.75 -9.59 -34.08
N ALA A 374 -3.53 -9.01 -34.99
CA ALA A 374 -4.12 -9.71 -36.12
C ALA A 374 -3.23 -9.75 -37.38
N ASP A 375 -3.63 -10.58 -38.34
CA ASP A 375 -3.05 -10.78 -39.66
C ASP A 375 -2.88 -9.47 -40.47
N ASP A 376 -3.84 -8.54 -40.34
CA ASP A 376 -3.85 -7.23 -41.00
C ASP A 376 -2.90 -6.19 -40.38
N ASP A 377 -2.07 -6.62 -39.44
CA ASP A 377 -1.18 -5.78 -38.65
C ASP A 377 -1.88 -4.80 -37.70
N ALA A 378 -3.17 -4.95 -37.40
CA ALA A 378 -3.82 -4.18 -36.34
C ALA A 378 -3.83 -4.92 -35.00
N LEU A 379 -4.00 -4.16 -33.92
CA LEU A 379 -4.49 -4.72 -32.66
C LEU A 379 -6.02 -4.69 -32.70
N TYR A 380 -6.67 -5.79 -32.33
CA TYR A 380 -8.10 -5.79 -32.07
C TYR A 380 -8.31 -5.84 -30.57
N THR A 381 -9.40 -5.22 -30.09
CA THR A 381 -9.86 -5.34 -28.70
C THR A 381 -11.39 -5.39 -28.61
N THR A 382 -11.91 -5.96 -27.54
CA THR A 382 -13.24 -5.55 -27.06
C THR A 382 -13.09 -4.41 -26.06
N TRP A 383 -14.11 -3.57 -25.86
CA TRP A 383 -14.21 -2.73 -24.66
C TRP A 383 -15.37 -3.17 -23.79
N GLY A 384 -15.13 -3.25 -22.47
CA GLY A 384 -16.15 -3.51 -21.46
C GLY A 384 -16.80 -2.25 -20.93
N ASP A 385 -18.11 -2.31 -20.68
CA ASP A 385 -18.90 -1.29 -19.97
C ASP A 385 -18.52 0.15 -20.35
N GLY A 386 -18.66 0.52 -21.64
CA GLY A 386 -18.25 1.83 -22.14
C GLY A 386 -18.77 2.19 -23.53
N THR A 387 -18.23 3.28 -24.09
CA THR A 387 -18.66 3.84 -25.39
C THR A 387 -17.56 3.83 -26.47
N GLY A 388 -16.42 3.18 -26.21
CA GLY A 388 -15.35 2.94 -27.19
C GLY A 388 -14.49 4.16 -27.50
N PHE A 389 -13.82 4.16 -28.64
CA PHE A 389 -13.05 5.30 -29.15
C PHE A 389 -13.94 6.41 -29.70
N VAL A 390 -13.38 7.60 -29.95
CA VAL A 390 -14.10 8.69 -30.62
C VAL A 390 -14.18 8.41 -32.13
N PRO A 391 -15.33 8.59 -32.81
CA PRO A 391 -16.63 9.00 -32.25
C PRO A 391 -17.26 7.90 -31.40
N LYS A 392 -17.76 8.30 -30.22
CA LYS A 392 -18.39 7.39 -29.25
C LYS A 392 -19.67 6.80 -29.81
N VAL A 393 -19.99 5.56 -29.40
CA VAL A 393 -21.33 5.01 -29.65
C VAL A 393 -22.38 5.74 -28.80
N GLU A 394 -23.63 5.83 -29.30
CA GLU A 394 -24.69 6.59 -28.63
C GLU A 394 -25.10 6.03 -27.26
N LYS A 395 -24.95 4.72 -27.05
CA LYS A 395 -25.32 4.02 -25.82
C LYS A 395 -24.14 3.26 -25.28
N LYS A 396 -23.99 3.26 -23.96
CA LYS A 396 -23.03 2.42 -23.25
C LYS A 396 -23.30 0.94 -23.56
N LEU A 397 -22.27 0.23 -23.98
CA LEU A 397 -22.29 -1.20 -24.26
C LEU A 397 -21.59 -1.95 -23.15
N SER A 398 -22.08 -3.13 -22.77
CA SER A 398 -21.35 -4.06 -21.91
C SER A 398 -20.17 -4.67 -22.66
N MET A 399 -20.28 -4.82 -23.98
CA MET A 399 -19.20 -5.20 -24.88
C MET A 399 -19.35 -4.54 -26.26
N GLY A 400 -18.32 -3.84 -26.71
CA GLY A 400 -18.14 -3.42 -28.11
C GLY A 400 -16.76 -3.82 -28.66
N PHE A 401 -16.49 -3.52 -29.93
CA PHE A 401 -15.29 -3.99 -30.65
C PHE A 401 -14.52 -2.82 -31.26
N ALA A 402 -13.20 -2.79 -31.10
CA ALA A 402 -12.34 -1.77 -31.70
C ALA A 402 -11.14 -2.37 -32.44
N ARG A 403 -10.70 -1.65 -33.46
CA ARG A 403 -9.47 -1.87 -34.21
C ARG A 403 -8.50 -0.73 -33.92
N ILE A 404 -7.25 -1.05 -33.60
CA ILE A 404 -6.21 -0.11 -33.20
C ILE A 404 -5.01 -0.27 -34.14
N THR A 405 -4.54 0.84 -34.68
CA THR A 405 -3.38 0.90 -35.59
C THR A 405 -2.40 1.98 -35.15
N GLY A 406 -1.14 1.86 -35.57
CA GLY A 406 -0.08 2.79 -35.23
C GLY A 406 0.86 2.28 -34.13
N SER A 407 1.68 3.21 -33.65
CA SER A 407 2.71 2.96 -32.63
C SER A 407 2.13 3.17 -31.23
N PRO A 408 2.76 2.65 -30.16
CA PRO A 408 2.24 2.86 -28.80
C PRO A 408 2.21 4.33 -28.35
N ASP A 409 3.02 5.21 -28.96
CA ASP A 409 3.06 6.64 -28.65
C ASP A 409 2.16 7.48 -29.57
N ASP A 410 1.69 6.91 -30.69
CA ASP A 410 0.83 7.55 -31.68
C ASP A 410 -0.03 6.49 -32.38
N PHE A 411 -1.14 6.13 -31.73
CA PHE A 411 -2.10 5.14 -32.23
C PHE A 411 -3.47 5.75 -32.48
N THR A 412 -4.20 5.14 -33.42
CA THR A 412 -5.58 5.45 -33.72
C THR A 412 -6.45 4.22 -33.44
N GLY A 413 -7.43 4.37 -32.57
CA GLY A 413 -8.49 3.39 -32.33
C GLY A 413 -9.78 3.76 -33.06
N VAL A 414 -10.40 2.79 -33.72
CA VAL A 414 -11.66 2.93 -34.46
C VAL A 414 -12.65 1.87 -33.97
N ASN A 415 -13.86 2.29 -33.65
CA ASN A 415 -14.94 1.39 -33.26
C ASN A 415 -15.40 0.58 -34.49
N VAL A 416 -15.40 -0.76 -34.36
CA VAL A 416 -15.92 -1.70 -35.35
C VAL A 416 -17.36 -2.04 -34.99
N ARG A 417 -18.31 -1.54 -35.78
CA ARG A 417 -19.73 -1.82 -35.53
C ARG A 417 -20.06 -3.27 -35.91
N SER A 418 -20.73 -3.96 -35.01
CA SER A 418 -21.13 -5.36 -35.19
C SER A 418 -22.53 -5.60 -34.63
N PRO A 419 -23.35 -6.46 -35.27
CA PRO A 419 -24.59 -6.98 -34.65
C PRO A 419 -24.35 -7.75 -33.35
N ALA A 420 -23.11 -8.15 -33.06
CA ALA A 420 -22.72 -8.89 -31.86
C ALA A 420 -22.42 -7.99 -30.64
N GLU A 421 -22.50 -6.66 -30.77
CA GLU A 421 -22.39 -5.72 -29.65
C GLU A 421 -23.39 -6.07 -28.53
N GLN A 422 -22.97 -5.95 -27.27
CA GLN A 422 -23.78 -6.34 -26.12
C GLN A 422 -24.22 -5.14 -25.29
N LEU A 423 -25.47 -5.20 -24.82
CA LEU A 423 -26.05 -4.26 -23.85
C LEU A 423 -26.06 -4.89 -22.45
N GLY A 424 -26.55 -4.13 -21.47
CA GLY A 424 -26.58 -4.52 -20.06
C GLY A 424 -25.44 -3.89 -19.27
N GLN A 425 -25.35 -4.22 -17.99
CA GLN A 425 -24.37 -3.68 -17.04
C GLN A 425 -24.03 -4.74 -15.98
N GLY A 426 -22.79 -4.70 -15.47
CA GLY A 426 -22.34 -5.63 -14.42
C GLY A 426 -22.54 -7.09 -14.82
N ARG A 427 -23.05 -7.91 -13.88
CA ARG A 427 -23.28 -9.35 -14.10
C ARG A 427 -24.30 -9.67 -15.20
N ALA A 428 -25.17 -8.72 -15.54
CA ALA A 428 -26.21 -8.90 -16.57
C ALA A 428 -25.72 -8.58 -17.98
N GLY A 429 -24.56 -7.95 -18.13
CA GLY A 429 -23.94 -7.66 -19.43
C GLY A 429 -22.81 -8.64 -19.74
N LYS A 430 -22.83 -9.23 -20.93
CA LYS A 430 -21.74 -10.09 -21.41
C LYS A 430 -20.50 -9.25 -21.72
N LYS A 431 -19.31 -9.78 -21.41
CA LYS A 431 -18.02 -9.07 -21.57
C LYS A 431 -17.00 -9.96 -22.28
N GLY A 432 -16.17 -9.39 -23.14
CA GLY A 432 -15.03 -10.09 -23.73
C GLY A 432 -13.84 -10.08 -22.77
N TRP A 433 -13.24 -11.22 -22.45
CA TRP A 433 -12.14 -11.31 -21.47
C TRP A 433 -10.80 -11.77 -22.05
N GLY A 434 -10.82 -12.41 -23.21
CA GLY A 434 -9.62 -12.85 -23.91
C GLY A 434 -9.83 -12.84 -25.40
N MET A 435 -8.84 -12.39 -26.16
CA MET A 435 -8.91 -12.39 -27.61
C MET A 435 -7.62 -12.91 -28.23
N LEU A 436 -7.75 -13.57 -29.38
CA LEU A 436 -6.64 -14.16 -30.12
C LEU A 436 -6.92 -14.16 -31.62
N CYS A 437 -5.96 -13.77 -32.45
CA CYS A 437 -6.05 -13.99 -33.89
C CYS A 437 -5.21 -15.22 -34.26
N VAL A 438 -5.81 -16.19 -34.97
CA VAL A 438 -5.15 -17.39 -35.47
C VAL A 438 -5.57 -17.60 -36.92
N ASP A 439 -4.60 -17.64 -37.85
CA ASP A 439 -4.81 -17.82 -39.28
C ASP A 439 -5.88 -16.87 -39.86
N GLY A 440 -5.85 -15.60 -39.45
CA GLY A 440 -6.79 -14.55 -39.87
C GLY A 440 -8.17 -14.61 -39.21
N VAL A 441 -8.40 -15.51 -38.25
CA VAL A 441 -9.66 -15.62 -37.50
C VAL A 441 -9.48 -15.05 -36.10
N LEU A 442 -10.29 -14.04 -35.76
CA LEU A 442 -10.37 -13.53 -34.39
C LEU A 442 -11.21 -14.49 -33.54
N ASN A 443 -10.68 -14.92 -32.41
CA ASN A 443 -11.32 -15.78 -31.42
C ASN A 443 -11.48 -14.99 -30.12
N LEU A 444 -12.64 -15.11 -29.48
CA LEU A 444 -13.02 -14.35 -28.29
C LEU A 444 -13.54 -15.28 -27.20
N TRP A 445 -13.02 -15.14 -26.00
CA TRP A 445 -13.65 -15.64 -24.79
C TRP A 445 -14.60 -14.61 -24.22
N LEU A 446 -15.89 -14.92 -24.26
CA LEU A 446 -16.97 -14.12 -23.71
C LEU A 446 -17.33 -14.64 -22.31
N GLY A 447 -17.22 -13.81 -21.28
CA GLY A 447 -17.70 -14.12 -19.93
C GLY A 447 -19.12 -13.62 -19.68
N HIS A 448 -19.65 -13.99 -18.51
CA HIS A 448 -21.05 -13.79 -18.13
C HIS A 448 -22.00 -14.44 -19.13
N ALA A 449 -21.62 -15.58 -19.70
CA ALA A 449 -22.39 -16.24 -20.75
C ALA A 449 -23.77 -16.74 -20.27
N ASP A 450 -24.01 -16.77 -18.95
CA ASP A 450 -25.31 -17.01 -18.31
C ASP A 450 -26.15 -15.74 -18.05
N ASN A 451 -25.61 -14.55 -18.35
CA ASN A 451 -26.17 -13.23 -18.01
C ASN A 451 -26.35 -12.99 -16.49
N ASN A 452 -25.58 -13.67 -15.65
CA ASN A 452 -25.57 -13.52 -14.21
C ASN A 452 -24.14 -13.57 -13.62
N GLY A 453 -23.15 -13.20 -14.43
CA GLY A 453 -21.76 -13.07 -14.02
C GLY A 453 -20.94 -14.35 -14.10
N ALA A 454 -21.48 -15.44 -14.64
CA ALA A 454 -20.80 -16.74 -14.69
C ALA A 454 -20.72 -17.31 -16.11
N MET A 455 -19.92 -18.37 -16.23
CA MET A 455 -19.67 -19.13 -17.46
C MET A 455 -18.93 -18.35 -18.57
N ALA A 456 -18.17 -19.10 -19.36
CA ALA A 456 -17.45 -18.60 -20.53
C ALA A 456 -17.94 -19.27 -21.81
N GLN A 457 -18.01 -18.50 -22.90
CA GLN A 457 -18.46 -18.95 -24.22
C GLN A 457 -17.45 -18.50 -25.27
N LEU A 458 -17.06 -19.42 -26.17
CA LEU A 458 -16.20 -19.08 -27.30
C LEU A 458 -17.01 -18.39 -28.40
N ALA A 459 -16.40 -17.43 -29.08
CA ALA A 459 -16.90 -16.86 -30.32
C ALA A 459 -15.76 -16.63 -31.31
N TRP A 460 -16.06 -16.57 -32.60
CA TRP A 460 -15.06 -16.28 -33.64
C TRP A 460 -15.60 -15.39 -34.75
N SER A 461 -14.69 -14.68 -35.41
CA SER A 461 -14.95 -13.76 -36.51
C SER A 461 -13.88 -13.91 -37.60
N SER A 462 -14.31 -14.15 -38.83
CA SER A 462 -13.45 -14.26 -40.03
C SER A 462 -13.44 -12.98 -40.88
N ASP A 463 -14.04 -11.90 -40.38
CA ASP A 463 -14.19 -10.62 -41.08
C ASP A 463 -13.79 -9.43 -40.21
N HIS A 464 -12.80 -9.67 -39.33
CA HIS A 464 -12.18 -8.67 -38.47
C HIS A 464 -13.18 -7.95 -37.55
N ALA A 465 -13.95 -8.76 -36.80
CA ALA A 465 -14.91 -8.37 -35.77
C ALA A 465 -16.22 -7.73 -36.28
N LYS A 466 -16.50 -7.74 -37.59
CA LYS A 466 -17.76 -7.21 -38.13
C LYS A 466 -18.92 -8.15 -37.83
N THR A 467 -18.72 -9.45 -37.97
CA THR A 467 -19.68 -10.49 -37.59
C THR A 467 -19.03 -11.55 -36.72
N TRP A 468 -19.82 -12.18 -35.85
CA TRP A 468 -19.36 -13.17 -34.89
C TRP A 468 -20.27 -14.39 -34.90
N THR A 469 -19.66 -15.57 -34.83
CA THR A 469 -20.35 -16.83 -34.54
C THR A 469 -20.02 -17.25 -33.12
N PHE A 470 -21.05 -17.54 -32.32
CA PHE A 470 -20.89 -18.02 -30.95
C PHE A 470 -20.98 -19.54 -30.92
N ALA A 471 -20.11 -20.18 -30.15
CA ALA A 471 -20.21 -21.60 -29.88
C ALA A 471 -21.58 -21.93 -29.25
N ASP A 472 -22.16 -23.06 -29.60
CA ASP A 472 -23.40 -23.57 -29.01
C ASP A 472 -23.20 -24.16 -27.60
N TRP A 473 -21.95 -24.28 -27.16
CA TRP A 473 -21.54 -24.75 -25.85
C TRP A 473 -20.91 -23.64 -24.99
N LYS A 474 -20.82 -23.91 -23.68
CA LYS A 474 -20.21 -23.03 -22.66
C LYS A 474 -19.38 -23.85 -21.70
N PHE A 475 -18.39 -23.22 -21.07
CA PHE A 475 -17.75 -23.72 -19.86
C PHE A 475 -18.48 -23.21 -18.64
N ALA A 476 -19.04 -24.11 -17.82
CA ALA A 476 -19.78 -23.73 -16.63
C ALA A 476 -18.84 -23.43 -15.44
N GLU A 477 -17.63 -24.00 -15.49
CA GLU A 477 -16.61 -23.99 -14.45
C GLU A 477 -15.81 -22.68 -14.41
N PHE A 478 -15.83 -21.90 -15.50
CA PHE A 478 -14.97 -20.74 -15.69
C PHE A 478 -15.79 -19.49 -15.93
N GLY A 479 -15.62 -18.48 -15.08
CA GLY A 479 -16.29 -17.18 -15.25
C GLY A 479 -15.55 -16.23 -16.19
N MET A 480 -14.23 -16.37 -16.31
CA MET A 480 -13.37 -15.47 -17.05
C MET A 480 -12.20 -16.22 -17.68
N MET A 481 -12.19 -16.31 -19.01
CA MET A 481 -11.12 -16.99 -19.75
C MET A 481 -10.31 -16.00 -20.59
N GLY A 482 -9.01 -16.24 -20.64
CA GLY A 482 -8.04 -15.51 -21.47
C GLY A 482 -7.32 -16.46 -22.44
N PHE A 483 -6.72 -15.91 -23.50
CA PHE A 483 -5.80 -16.64 -24.37
C PHE A 483 -4.36 -16.25 -24.07
N VAL A 484 -3.42 -17.18 -24.29
CA VAL A 484 -1.99 -16.84 -24.31
C VAL A 484 -1.67 -16.29 -25.70
N ASN A 485 -1.25 -15.04 -25.80
CA ASN A 485 -0.88 -14.41 -27.08
C ASN A 485 0.56 -14.75 -27.48
N PHE A 486 0.79 -15.03 -28.78
CA PHE A 486 2.08 -15.44 -29.35
C PHE A 486 2.52 -14.56 -30.53
N GLY A 487 2.27 -13.26 -30.46
CA GLY A 487 2.63 -12.34 -31.56
C GLY A 487 1.56 -12.24 -32.64
N LYS A 488 1.95 -11.69 -33.79
CA LYS A 488 1.07 -11.42 -34.92
C LYS A 488 0.43 -12.71 -35.43
N ASP A 489 -0.90 -12.74 -35.48
CA ASP A 489 -1.69 -13.84 -36.05
C ASP A 489 -1.26 -15.21 -35.50
N TYR A 490 -0.89 -15.26 -34.22
CA TYR A 490 -0.38 -16.45 -33.57
C TYR A 490 0.93 -17.04 -34.14
N ALA A 491 1.65 -16.32 -35.01
CA ALA A 491 2.80 -16.83 -35.75
C ALA A 491 3.98 -17.26 -34.86
N GLY A 492 4.08 -16.74 -33.63
CA GLY A 492 5.10 -17.14 -32.66
C GLY A 492 4.72 -18.37 -31.82
N ALA A 493 3.62 -19.06 -32.13
CA ALA A 493 3.19 -20.23 -31.40
C ALA A 493 4.28 -21.30 -31.34
N ARG A 494 4.46 -21.89 -30.16
CA ARG A 494 5.50 -22.88 -29.88
C ARG A 494 5.23 -24.27 -30.49
N ASP A 495 3.98 -24.56 -30.77
CA ASP A 495 3.45 -25.86 -31.20
C ASP A 495 2.09 -25.63 -31.91
N ASP A 496 1.38 -26.71 -32.24
CA ASP A 496 0.08 -26.68 -32.94
C ASP A 496 -1.14 -26.50 -32.03
N PHE A 497 -0.93 -26.06 -30.79
CA PHE A 497 -2.01 -25.80 -29.84
C PHE A 497 -2.23 -24.30 -29.63
N VAL A 498 -3.49 -23.95 -29.37
CA VAL A 498 -3.86 -22.70 -28.72
C VAL A 498 -3.98 -22.93 -27.23
N TYR A 499 -3.30 -22.10 -26.45
CA TYR A 499 -3.39 -22.12 -24.98
C TYR A 499 -4.33 -21.04 -24.47
N ALA A 500 -5.14 -21.39 -23.47
CA ALA A 500 -6.02 -20.51 -22.73
C ALA A 500 -5.86 -20.73 -21.23
N TYR A 501 -6.29 -19.76 -20.43
CA TYR A 501 -6.26 -19.84 -18.97
C TYR A 501 -7.53 -19.24 -18.36
N SER A 502 -7.82 -19.64 -17.12
CA SER A 502 -8.93 -19.09 -16.31
C SER A 502 -8.54 -19.10 -14.85
N HIS A 503 -9.02 -18.14 -14.05
CA HIS A 503 -9.09 -18.37 -12.60
C HIS A 503 -10.09 -19.50 -12.34
N ASP A 504 -9.87 -20.31 -11.31
CA ASP A 504 -10.67 -21.52 -11.05
C ASP A 504 -11.96 -21.19 -10.27
N ASP A 505 -12.81 -20.33 -10.84
CA ASP A 505 -14.14 -20.02 -10.30
C ASP A 505 -15.15 -19.78 -11.43
N PRO A 506 -16.41 -20.27 -11.28
CA PRO A 506 -17.44 -20.06 -12.28
C PRO A 506 -17.87 -18.60 -12.45
N ARG A 507 -17.62 -17.71 -11.48
CA ARG A 507 -17.98 -16.29 -11.51
C ARG A 507 -16.78 -15.40 -11.85
N ALA A 508 -16.98 -14.44 -12.76
CA ALA A 508 -15.91 -13.58 -13.26
C ALA A 508 -15.39 -12.54 -12.25
N ASP A 509 -16.15 -12.24 -11.20
CA ASP A 509 -15.84 -11.20 -10.20
C ASP A 509 -15.43 -11.77 -8.84
N THR A 510 -15.24 -13.09 -8.75
CA THR A 510 -14.89 -13.77 -7.51
C THR A 510 -13.43 -14.24 -7.57
N PRO A 511 -12.53 -13.69 -6.73
CA PRO A 511 -11.15 -14.16 -6.68
C PRO A 511 -11.06 -15.63 -6.27
N ALA A 512 -10.30 -16.40 -7.05
CA ALA A 512 -9.99 -17.80 -6.80
C ALA A 512 -8.63 -17.98 -6.13
N ASP A 513 -8.32 -19.22 -5.76
CA ASP A 513 -7.01 -19.62 -5.23
C ASP A 513 -6.01 -20.02 -6.33
N HIS A 514 -6.52 -20.39 -7.51
CA HIS A 514 -5.74 -20.99 -8.59
C HIS A 514 -6.09 -20.40 -9.95
N PHE A 515 -5.13 -20.47 -10.88
CA PHE A 515 -5.42 -20.47 -12.31
C PHE A 515 -5.31 -21.88 -12.87
N ILE A 516 -6.10 -22.16 -13.89
CA ILE A 516 -6.10 -23.37 -14.70
C ILE A 516 -5.59 -23.02 -16.09
N LEU A 517 -4.75 -23.90 -16.66
CA LEU A 517 -4.34 -23.86 -18.06
C LEU A 517 -5.12 -24.90 -18.86
N MET A 518 -5.50 -24.57 -20.08
CA MET A 518 -6.12 -25.47 -21.05
C MET A 518 -5.60 -25.21 -22.44
N ARG A 519 -5.79 -26.17 -23.34
CA ARG A 519 -5.43 -26.01 -24.75
C ARG A 519 -6.33 -26.79 -25.67
N ALA A 520 -6.34 -26.41 -26.94
CA ALA A 520 -6.96 -27.17 -28.03
C ALA A 520 -6.09 -27.06 -29.28
N PRO A 521 -6.09 -28.06 -30.19
CA PRO A 521 -5.46 -27.93 -31.49
C PRO A 521 -5.99 -26.70 -32.23
N LYS A 522 -5.11 -25.95 -32.91
CA LYS A 522 -5.45 -24.70 -33.61
C LYS A 522 -6.62 -24.84 -34.59
N ASP A 523 -6.73 -25.99 -35.26
CA ASP A 523 -7.77 -26.30 -36.25
C ASP A 523 -9.10 -26.78 -35.63
N LYS A 524 -9.17 -26.91 -34.29
CA LYS A 524 -10.32 -27.50 -33.57
C LYS A 524 -10.83 -26.64 -32.40
N LEU A 525 -10.51 -25.34 -32.36
CA LEU A 525 -10.92 -24.46 -31.25
C LEU A 525 -12.43 -24.46 -30.99
N THR A 526 -13.22 -24.58 -32.05
CA THR A 526 -14.70 -24.54 -32.00
C THR A 526 -15.33 -25.85 -31.48
N GLN A 527 -14.55 -26.94 -31.37
CA GLN A 527 -14.99 -28.25 -30.89
C GLN A 527 -14.76 -28.35 -29.39
N ARG A 528 -15.84 -28.45 -28.59
CA ARG A 528 -15.76 -28.50 -27.12
C ARG A 528 -14.88 -29.64 -26.61
N GLU A 529 -14.99 -30.80 -27.25
CA GLU A 529 -14.29 -32.04 -26.92
C GLU A 529 -12.80 -32.01 -27.25
N ALA A 530 -12.36 -31.10 -28.13
CA ALA A 530 -10.95 -30.94 -28.48
C ALA A 530 -10.14 -30.23 -27.39
N TRP A 531 -10.81 -29.56 -26.45
CA TRP A 531 -10.16 -28.90 -25.32
C TRP A 531 -9.71 -29.92 -24.27
N GLU A 532 -8.46 -29.78 -23.84
CA GLU A 532 -7.85 -30.53 -22.76
C GLU A 532 -7.32 -29.59 -21.66
N PHE A 533 -7.38 -30.06 -20.42
CA PHE A 533 -7.10 -29.29 -19.21
C PHE A 533 -5.82 -29.80 -18.56
N PHE A 534 -4.97 -28.85 -18.15
CA PHE A 534 -3.76 -29.17 -17.40
C PHE A 534 -4.14 -29.81 -16.07
N MET A 535 -3.55 -30.97 -15.77
CA MET A 535 -3.74 -31.65 -14.49
C MET A 535 -2.59 -31.33 -13.52
N LYS A 536 -1.37 -31.54 -13.99
CA LYS A 536 -0.13 -31.46 -13.21
C LYS A 536 1.07 -31.65 -14.14
N LEU A 537 2.26 -31.45 -13.59
CA LEU A 537 3.49 -31.98 -14.18
C LEU A 537 3.71 -33.43 -13.73
N ASP A 538 4.21 -34.26 -14.64
CA ASP A 538 4.73 -35.58 -14.29
C ASP A 538 6.11 -35.49 -13.62
N THR A 539 6.70 -36.64 -13.27
CA THR A 539 8.00 -36.71 -12.61
C THR A 539 9.17 -36.24 -13.49
N SER A 540 8.97 -36.09 -14.80
CA SER A 540 9.93 -35.56 -15.75
C SER A 540 9.72 -34.06 -16.04
N GLY A 541 8.74 -33.43 -15.40
CA GLY A 541 8.39 -32.03 -15.61
C GLY A 541 7.57 -31.78 -16.87
N GLN A 542 7.00 -32.83 -17.49
CA GLN A 542 6.13 -32.69 -18.66
C GLN A 542 4.66 -32.52 -18.22
N PRO A 543 3.87 -31.70 -18.94
CA PRO A 543 2.47 -31.47 -18.59
C PRO A 543 1.61 -32.69 -18.90
N VAL A 544 0.80 -33.10 -17.92
CA VAL A 544 -0.25 -34.11 -18.08
C VAL A 544 -1.57 -33.39 -18.36
N TRP A 545 -2.26 -33.81 -19.41
CA TRP A 545 -3.51 -33.24 -19.87
C TRP A 545 -4.66 -34.24 -19.78
N SER A 546 -5.87 -33.76 -19.58
CA SER A 546 -7.09 -34.56 -19.58
C SER A 546 -8.22 -33.86 -20.32
N HIS A 547 -9.05 -34.62 -21.05
CA HIS A 547 -10.30 -34.11 -21.61
C HIS A 547 -11.41 -33.99 -20.55
N ASP A 548 -11.23 -34.62 -19.38
CA ASP A 548 -12.14 -34.50 -18.24
C ASP A 548 -11.80 -33.25 -17.42
N ILE A 549 -12.63 -32.22 -17.55
CA ILE A 549 -12.47 -30.93 -16.85
C ILE A 549 -12.48 -31.06 -15.33
N THR A 550 -13.05 -32.13 -14.77
CA THR A 550 -13.05 -32.36 -13.32
C THR A 550 -11.69 -32.78 -12.78
N GLN A 551 -10.77 -33.18 -13.67
CA GLN A 551 -9.41 -33.57 -13.33
C GLN A 551 -8.39 -32.44 -13.45
N ARG A 552 -8.83 -31.23 -13.85
CA ARG A 552 -7.98 -30.06 -13.96
C ARG A 552 -7.27 -29.77 -12.63
N GLY A 553 -6.02 -29.31 -12.71
CA GLY A 553 -5.24 -28.88 -11.57
C GLY A 553 -4.63 -27.51 -11.77
N PRO A 554 -4.03 -26.95 -10.70
CA PRO A 554 -3.53 -25.59 -10.72
C PRO A 554 -2.26 -25.48 -11.56
N VAL A 555 -2.26 -24.57 -12.54
CA VAL A 555 -1.03 -24.14 -13.23
C VAL A 555 -0.30 -23.05 -12.43
N PHE A 556 -1.06 -22.31 -11.61
CA PHE A 556 -0.59 -21.22 -10.76
C PHE A 556 -1.44 -21.16 -9.50
N THR A 557 -0.82 -20.84 -8.36
CA THR A 557 -1.47 -20.80 -7.05
C THR A 557 -1.14 -19.50 -6.33
N HIS A 558 -2.18 -18.72 -6.03
CA HIS A 558 -2.11 -17.58 -5.13
C HIS A 558 -3.45 -17.48 -4.38
N PRO A 559 -3.55 -18.07 -3.18
CA PRO A 559 -4.81 -18.18 -2.45
C PRO A 559 -5.52 -16.83 -2.32
N GLY A 560 -6.78 -16.77 -2.74
CA GLY A 560 -7.68 -15.61 -2.70
C GLY A 560 -7.27 -14.43 -3.58
N ASN A 561 -6.31 -14.60 -4.48
CA ASN A 561 -5.70 -13.52 -5.26
C ASN A 561 -5.61 -13.81 -6.77
N CYS A 562 -6.20 -14.91 -7.26
CA CYS A 562 -6.28 -15.21 -8.70
C CYS A 562 -7.59 -14.64 -9.29
N LEU A 563 -7.49 -13.65 -10.17
CA LEU A 563 -8.67 -13.09 -10.88
C LEU A 563 -8.29 -12.61 -12.29
N ARG A 564 -8.40 -11.30 -12.55
CA ARG A 564 -8.22 -10.69 -13.87
C ARG A 564 -6.76 -10.73 -14.32
N SER A 565 -6.55 -11.09 -15.58
CA SER A 565 -5.20 -11.44 -16.04
C SER A 565 -5.03 -11.48 -17.56
N ALA A 566 -3.82 -11.17 -18.04
CA ALA A 566 -3.39 -11.29 -19.44
C ALA A 566 -2.03 -11.98 -19.54
N MET A 567 -1.86 -12.90 -20.50
CA MET A 567 -0.59 -13.58 -20.75
C MET A 567 -0.14 -13.41 -22.20
N THR A 568 1.09 -12.92 -22.39
CA THR A 568 1.70 -12.75 -23.72
C THR A 568 3.12 -13.30 -23.73
N TYR A 569 3.49 -14.02 -24.78
CA TYR A 569 4.85 -14.52 -24.98
C TYR A 569 5.78 -13.41 -25.52
N CYS A 570 6.82 -13.10 -24.74
CA CYS A 570 7.90 -12.21 -25.15
C CYS A 570 9.00 -13.04 -25.83
N ALA A 571 8.94 -13.13 -27.16
CA ALA A 571 9.84 -13.96 -27.95
C ALA A 571 11.34 -13.61 -27.77
N PRO A 572 11.77 -12.32 -27.72
CA PRO A 572 13.18 -11.99 -27.51
C PRO A 572 13.73 -12.49 -26.17
N LEU A 573 12.93 -12.43 -25.10
CA LEU A 573 13.32 -12.92 -23.77
C LEU A 573 13.09 -14.42 -23.61
N LYS A 574 12.33 -15.05 -24.51
CA LYS A 574 11.84 -16.44 -24.40
C LYS A 574 11.08 -16.68 -23.10
N ARG A 575 10.27 -15.70 -22.70
CA ARG A 575 9.47 -15.74 -21.47
C ARG A 575 8.01 -15.49 -21.77
N TYR A 576 7.15 -16.26 -21.12
CA TYR A 576 5.73 -15.91 -20.96
C TYR A 576 5.66 -14.80 -19.93
N LEU A 577 5.11 -13.64 -20.27
CA LEU A 577 4.84 -12.57 -19.32
C LEU A 577 3.37 -12.62 -18.93
N TRP A 578 3.10 -12.80 -17.64
CA TRP A 578 1.76 -12.93 -17.11
C TRP A 578 1.44 -11.76 -16.18
N TRP A 579 0.64 -10.81 -16.66
CA TRP A 579 0.07 -9.75 -15.83
C TRP A 579 -1.10 -10.31 -15.03
N GLN A 580 -1.07 -10.16 -13.71
CA GLN A 580 -2.16 -10.54 -12.82
C GLN A 580 -2.51 -9.37 -11.90
N HIS A 581 -3.76 -8.93 -11.96
CA HIS A 581 -4.28 -7.96 -11.00
C HIS A 581 -4.29 -8.57 -9.59
N LEU A 582 -3.99 -7.76 -8.57
CA LEU A 582 -4.11 -8.15 -7.17
C LEU A 582 -5.45 -7.64 -6.59
N PRO A 583 -6.40 -8.54 -6.27
CA PRO A 583 -7.67 -8.14 -5.67
C PRO A 583 -7.48 -7.36 -4.37
N GLN A 584 -8.36 -6.39 -4.13
CA GLN A 584 -8.43 -5.65 -2.87
C GLN A 584 -8.54 -6.62 -1.69
N PRO A 585 -8.02 -6.28 -0.49
CA PRO A 585 -8.12 -7.16 0.66
C PRO A 585 -9.58 -7.46 1.03
N PRO A 586 -9.87 -8.66 1.57
CA PRO A 586 -11.21 -8.99 2.05
C PRO A 586 -11.75 -7.94 3.03
N GLY A 587 -12.99 -7.49 2.83
CA GLY A 587 -13.67 -6.54 3.70
C GLY A 587 -13.35 -5.05 3.47
N VAL A 588 -12.44 -4.71 2.54
CA VAL A 588 -12.13 -3.30 2.20
C VAL A 588 -13.17 -2.71 1.24
N THR A 589 -13.55 -3.47 0.22
CA THR A 589 -14.57 -3.10 -0.78
C THR A 589 -15.60 -4.21 -0.91
N LYS A 590 -16.77 -3.88 -1.45
CA LYS A 590 -17.81 -4.86 -1.79
C LYS A 590 -17.37 -5.79 -2.94
N ASP A 591 -16.68 -5.21 -3.93
CA ASP A 591 -16.07 -5.92 -5.05
C ASP A 591 -14.55 -5.86 -4.88
N ARG A 592 -13.93 -7.02 -4.62
CA ARG A 592 -12.48 -7.10 -4.46
C ARG A 592 -11.75 -6.91 -5.80
N GLY A 593 -12.41 -7.11 -6.93
CA GLY A 593 -11.83 -6.90 -8.25
C GLY A 593 -11.71 -5.42 -8.65
N ASP A 594 -12.41 -4.51 -7.97
CA ASP A 594 -12.40 -3.09 -8.31
C ASP A 594 -11.06 -2.44 -7.95
N THR A 595 -10.22 -2.29 -8.96
CA THR A 595 -8.90 -1.64 -8.87
C THR A 595 -8.74 -0.49 -9.86
N ARG A 596 -9.86 0.11 -10.27
CA ARG A 596 -9.90 1.20 -11.26
C ARG A 596 -9.08 2.41 -10.86
N PHE A 597 -9.13 2.78 -9.58
CA PHE A 597 -8.51 4.02 -9.07
C PHE A 597 -7.33 3.77 -8.13
N THR A 598 -7.20 2.55 -7.61
CA THR A 598 -6.17 2.16 -6.63
C THR A 598 -6.01 0.64 -6.64
N GLY A 599 -4.86 0.15 -6.23
CA GLY A 599 -4.59 -1.29 -6.15
C GLY A 599 -3.20 -1.63 -6.67
N GLY A 600 -2.98 -2.92 -6.88
CA GLY A 600 -1.70 -3.45 -7.28
C GLY A 600 -1.85 -4.55 -8.34
N PHE A 601 -0.71 -4.98 -8.85
CA PHE A 601 -0.62 -6.13 -9.75
C PHE A 601 0.76 -6.77 -9.63
N ALA A 602 0.89 -7.94 -10.22
CA ALA A 602 2.15 -8.64 -10.38
C ALA A 602 2.39 -8.99 -11.86
N ILE A 603 3.66 -9.02 -12.25
CA ILE A 603 4.11 -9.65 -13.49
C ILE A 603 4.89 -10.89 -13.09
N TYR A 604 4.39 -12.05 -13.53
CA TYR A 604 5.09 -13.31 -13.44
C TYR A 604 5.70 -13.68 -14.78
N ASP A 605 6.77 -14.47 -14.73
CA ASP A 605 7.37 -15.00 -15.94
C ASP A 605 7.73 -16.49 -15.84
N ALA A 606 7.67 -17.19 -16.97
CA ALA A 606 7.98 -18.60 -17.09
C ALA A 606 8.64 -18.94 -18.44
N PRO A 607 9.42 -20.05 -18.52
CA PRO A 607 9.96 -20.53 -19.79
C PRO A 607 8.92 -21.32 -20.60
N GLU A 608 7.91 -21.86 -19.94
CA GLU A 608 6.81 -22.64 -20.52
C GLU A 608 5.46 -22.07 -20.02
N PRO A 609 4.34 -22.25 -20.74
CA PRO A 609 3.04 -21.72 -20.33
C PRO A 609 2.48 -22.43 -19.08
N TRP A 610 3.11 -23.53 -18.65
CA TRP A 610 2.83 -24.23 -17.39
C TRP A 610 3.89 -24.01 -16.30
N GLY A 611 4.79 -23.03 -16.47
CA GLY A 611 5.83 -22.71 -15.50
C GLY A 611 7.20 -23.36 -15.80
N PRO A 612 8.10 -23.44 -14.80
CA PRO A 612 7.95 -22.90 -13.45
C PRO A 612 7.80 -21.37 -13.48
N TRP A 613 6.83 -20.88 -12.69
CA TRP A 613 6.57 -19.45 -12.55
C TRP A 613 7.57 -18.80 -11.60
N ALA A 614 7.95 -17.58 -11.93
CA ALA A 614 8.76 -16.70 -11.10
C ALA A 614 8.20 -15.28 -11.13
N THR A 615 8.58 -14.45 -10.16
CA THR A 615 8.11 -13.07 -10.04
C THR A 615 9.08 -12.10 -10.69
N ALA A 616 8.65 -11.45 -11.77
CA ALA A 616 9.40 -10.40 -12.45
C ALA A 616 9.13 -9.00 -11.86
N TYR A 617 7.91 -8.76 -11.38
CA TYR A 617 7.50 -7.52 -10.74
C TYR A 617 6.33 -7.77 -9.80
N PHE A 618 6.29 -7.09 -8.66
CA PHE A 618 5.19 -7.22 -7.70
C PHE A 618 4.99 -5.88 -6.98
N THR A 619 3.77 -5.33 -7.03
CA THR A 619 3.40 -4.18 -6.22
C THR A 619 1.98 -4.31 -5.69
N PRO A 620 1.75 -4.21 -4.36
CA PRO A 620 0.39 -4.18 -3.81
C PRO A 620 -0.29 -2.82 -4.00
N HIS A 621 0.49 -1.76 -4.26
CA HIS A 621 0.01 -0.41 -4.51
C HIS A 621 0.83 0.23 -5.63
N TRP A 622 0.23 0.36 -6.80
CA TRP A 622 0.82 1.10 -7.91
C TRP A 622 0.48 2.59 -7.81
N ASP A 623 1.24 3.44 -8.51
CA ASP A 623 1.13 4.90 -8.49
C ASP A 623 -0.10 5.45 -9.25
N THR A 624 -0.89 4.56 -9.84
CA THR A 624 -2.24 4.76 -10.38
C THR A 624 -3.03 3.45 -10.23
N GLY A 625 -4.35 3.48 -10.45
CA GLY A 625 -5.15 2.25 -10.46
C GLY A 625 -4.77 1.35 -11.64
N PRO A 626 -4.51 0.06 -11.43
CA PRO A 626 -4.19 -0.86 -12.53
C PRO A 626 -5.40 -1.21 -13.40
N GLY A 627 -6.62 -0.99 -12.92
CA GLY A 627 -7.84 -1.31 -13.64
C GLY A 627 -8.18 -2.80 -13.66
N GLU A 628 -9.25 -3.11 -14.38
CA GLU A 628 -9.78 -4.47 -14.53
C GLU A 628 -9.04 -5.29 -15.61
N HIS A 629 -8.18 -4.68 -16.42
CA HIS A 629 -7.41 -5.36 -17.44
C HIS A 629 -6.01 -4.76 -17.55
N GLY A 630 -5.02 -5.59 -17.84
CA GLY A 630 -3.66 -5.19 -18.14
C GLY A 630 -2.99 -6.24 -19.02
N ASP A 631 -2.39 -5.83 -20.13
CA ASP A 631 -1.74 -6.72 -21.10
C ASP A 631 -0.51 -6.03 -21.74
N PHE A 632 0.45 -6.84 -22.19
CA PHE A 632 1.59 -6.41 -22.98
C PHE A 632 1.41 -6.88 -24.43
N PRO A 633 0.74 -6.11 -25.31
CA PRO A 633 0.56 -6.53 -26.70
C PRO A 633 1.91 -6.72 -27.39
N ALA A 634 2.13 -7.93 -27.94
CA ALA A 634 3.38 -8.30 -28.61
C ALA A 634 3.77 -7.34 -29.76
N LYS A 635 2.77 -6.71 -30.42
CA LYS A 635 2.99 -5.69 -31.45
C LYS A 635 3.83 -4.51 -30.95
N TRP A 636 3.72 -4.17 -29.67
CA TRP A 636 4.34 -3.00 -29.06
C TRP A 636 5.50 -3.36 -28.11
N MET A 637 6.04 -4.57 -28.22
CA MET A 637 7.31 -4.94 -27.61
C MET A 637 8.47 -4.52 -28.53
N SER A 638 9.57 -4.03 -27.96
CA SER A 638 10.79 -3.80 -28.74
C SER A 638 11.40 -5.11 -29.25
N SER A 639 12.24 -5.02 -30.28
CA SER A 639 12.89 -6.18 -30.89
C SER A 639 13.78 -6.98 -29.93
N ASP A 640 14.28 -6.36 -28.86
CA ASP A 640 15.05 -6.99 -27.79
C ASP A 640 14.19 -7.42 -26.59
N GLY A 641 12.89 -7.11 -26.58
CA GLY A 641 11.97 -7.38 -25.47
C GLY A 641 12.20 -6.56 -24.21
N LEU A 642 13.12 -5.59 -24.23
CA LEU A 642 13.46 -4.78 -23.05
C LEU A 642 12.53 -3.58 -22.87
N THR A 643 11.91 -3.09 -23.93
CA THR A 643 10.85 -2.07 -23.85
C THR A 643 9.50 -2.73 -24.09
N LEU A 644 8.63 -2.59 -23.10
CA LEU A 644 7.26 -3.08 -23.13
C LEU A 644 6.27 -1.91 -23.05
N ARG A 645 5.05 -2.15 -23.49
CA ARG A 645 3.93 -1.21 -23.35
C ARG A 645 2.80 -1.92 -22.63
N LEU A 646 2.54 -1.54 -21.39
CA LEU A 646 1.38 -2.03 -20.67
C LEU A 646 0.16 -1.27 -21.20
N VAL A 647 -0.78 -2.01 -21.79
CA VAL A 647 -2.13 -1.52 -22.03
C VAL A 647 -2.98 -1.93 -20.84
N PHE A 648 -3.61 -0.98 -20.16
CA PHE A 648 -4.39 -1.24 -18.95
C PHE A 648 -5.61 -0.34 -18.86
N SER A 649 -6.55 -0.71 -17.98
CA SER A 649 -7.87 -0.07 -17.91
C SER A 649 -8.09 0.90 -16.74
N GLY A 650 -7.01 1.26 -16.02
CA GLY A 650 -7.06 2.20 -14.91
C GLY A 650 -7.79 3.50 -15.27
N ASP A 651 -8.53 4.08 -14.32
CA ASP A 651 -9.43 5.23 -14.51
C ASP A 651 -10.48 5.04 -15.61
N ASP A 652 -10.92 3.80 -15.88
CA ASP A 652 -11.89 3.43 -16.92
C ASP A 652 -11.50 3.98 -18.30
N THR A 653 -10.24 3.78 -18.70
CA THR A 653 -9.70 4.28 -19.97
C THR A 653 -8.85 3.25 -20.68
N PHE A 654 -8.78 3.31 -22.01
CA PHE A 654 -7.71 2.65 -22.74
C PHE A 654 -6.41 3.41 -22.46
N SER A 655 -5.57 2.86 -21.58
CA SER A 655 -4.33 3.50 -21.12
C SER A 655 -3.11 2.76 -21.62
N VAL A 656 -2.08 3.50 -22.05
CA VAL A 656 -0.79 2.93 -22.47
C VAL A 656 0.32 3.55 -21.63
N ARG A 657 1.17 2.70 -21.03
CA ARG A 657 2.34 3.11 -20.26
C ARG A 657 3.57 2.32 -20.67
N ALA A 658 4.70 3.00 -20.87
CA ALA A 658 5.96 2.35 -21.14
C ALA A 658 6.56 1.72 -19.88
N ALA A 659 7.22 0.58 -20.09
CA ALA A 659 7.97 -0.16 -19.09
C ALA A 659 9.31 -0.60 -19.68
N THR A 660 10.37 -0.55 -18.88
CA THR A 660 11.69 -1.08 -19.22
C THR A 660 12.00 -2.29 -18.36
N VAL A 661 12.31 -3.41 -18.98
CA VAL A 661 12.72 -4.65 -18.30
C VAL A 661 14.21 -4.54 -17.98
N ARG A 662 14.56 -4.77 -16.71
CA ARG A 662 15.95 -4.95 -16.28
C ARG A 662 16.25 -6.44 -16.21
N LEU A 663 17.26 -6.90 -16.95
CA LEU A 663 17.73 -8.28 -16.89
C LEU A 663 18.70 -8.48 -15.71
N ARG A 664 18.89 -9.75 -15.31
CA ARG A 664 19.88 -10.16 -14.29
C ARG A 664 21.28 -10.37 -14.86
#